data_AF-A0A1Q3PPS5-F1
#
_entry.id   AF-A0A1Q3PPS5-F1
#
_cell.length_a   1.000
_cell.length_b   1.000
_cell.length_c   1.000
_cell.angle_alpha   90.00
_cell.angle_beta   90.00
_cell.angle_gamma   90.00
#
_symmetry.space_group_name_H-M   'P 1'
#
loop_
_entity.id
_entity.type
_entity.pdbx_description
1 polymer ?
#
loop_
_entity_poly.entity_id
_entity_poly.type
_entity_poly.pdbx_seq_one_letter_code
_entity_poly.pdbx_strand_id
1 'polypeptide(L)'
;MNAKPLFLSILALLSLTVYQVSAQSPTSAAQRFNIFVKGDATLQSNETEGPIAVGGNVTTNQYQISFNNQHGVLFVNNASIGLAVRGAVKLNSGSLTVNGNNYVKIGNCSPSSSSGTNLKVWYKDNNNAASTIRITETGKQYWETPNITINANINTWSPSVSETVNPVCENVFGTGTNQIDIDGAFTTFIKRSNQLKEMADNLPIRDQNGNIMSSAPMGPYLDPNVIGNNPKIIVDPGKVNVLTVSAAVWNKIGNSNIEGIPQGPQLGQTSSGNNFALIINIVDFPTFCGQTGSNKINFPGFGGLSDPQGSYVIYNFPDATKGLTLGGNAQISGTIFAPQADVVKENNGNINGQIIAKSFVHKSDEVHFWPFLPSIPEPVEKKIDATASSKCLKNAPWLDYNVTPNYDATGETAKIEWINSEGKVIQEDNGLPLTGSLLFPGASVDINGNGIAWPGYKQDGDKWVEDPTDRNGSLRTDGAKIRVTLSPSTVVNITFPATTTSCRTTPPPSTPLPVTLAFFAVQNVNCNAELKWKVTEARNFSHFEVERSPDAKTYQMVARIGYDANKATYSFNDTPFSSESVPVKTYYYRLKQVDTDETFEYSAIRSVQAGTCDARLAVDFFPNPSQDEMNVRSFSPVKKIEIFTLEGKRVYQAMPATVQTEIKVNVQAFAQGMYIVNVVNAEGKYSSKLLKK
;
A
#
# COMPACT_ATOMS: atom_id res chain seq x y z
N MET A 1 -8.37 18.99 46.55
CA MET A 1 -7.18 18.70 45.72
C MET A 1 -7.59 17.67 44.68
N ASN A 2 -7.89 18.14 43.46
CA ASN A 2 -8.36 17.32 42.35
C ASN A 2 -7.20 17.14 41.35
N ALA A 3 -6.80 15.90 41.07
CA ALA A 3 -5.93 15.58 39.95
C ALA A 3 -6.55 14.45 39.13
N LYS A 4 -6.98 14.80 37.91
CA LYS A 4 -7.46 13.88 36.86
C LYS A 4 -6.27 13.15 36.22
N PRO A 5 -6.44 11.93 35.67
CA PRO A 5 -5.41 11.28 34.89
C PRO A 5 -5.32 11.93 33.49
N LEU A 6 -4.08 12.13 33.04
CA LEU A 6 -3.70 12.69 31.75
C LEU A 6 -4.03 11.67 30.64
N PHE A 7 -4.95 12.01 29.73
CA PHE A 7 -5.09 11.33 28.45
C PHE A 7 -3.95 11.80 27.53
N LEU A 8 -3.05 10.91 27.15
CA LEU A 8 -2.04 11.18 26.12
C LEU A 8 -2.71 11.00 24.75
N SER A 9 -3.15 12.10 24.14
CA SER A 9 -3.55 12.14 22.73
C SER A 9 -2.29 12.14 21.87
N ILE A 10 -2.02 11.01 21.20
CA ILE A 10 -1.03 10.93 20.13
C ILE A 10 -1.62 11.68 18.93
N LEU A 11 -1.22 12.94 18.77
CA LEU A 11 -1.49 13.73 17.57
C LEU A 11 -0.58 13.18 16.47
N ALA A 12 -1.12 12.32 15.60
CA ALA A 12 -0.45 11.95 14.36
C ALA A 12 -0.31 13.22 13.51
N LEU A 13 0.90 13.77 13.43
CA LEU A 13 1.22 14.79 12.43
C LEU A 13 0.99 14.14 11.06
N LEU A 14 -0.07 14.56 10.36
CA LEU A 14 -0.11 14.42 8.91
C LEU A 14 1.05 15.26 8.36
N SER A 15 2.17 14.60 8.06
CA SER A 15 3.16 15.16 7.15
C SER A 15 2.49 15.33 5.80
N LEU A 16 2.02 16.54 5.48
CA LEU A 16 1.82 16.93 4.10
C LEU A 16 3.20 16.87 3.43
N THR A 17 3.49 15.75 2.77
CA THR A 17 4.55 15.68 1.78
C THR A 17 4.17 16.68 0.69
N VAL A 18 4.81 17.83 0.69
CA VAL A 18 4.75 18.79 -0.42
C VAL A 18 5.38 18.08 -1.61
N TYR A 19 4.55 17.51 -2.49
CA TYR A 19 5.02 16.85 -3.70
C TYR A 19 5.67 17.92 -4.59
N GLN A 20 6.98 17.80 -4.82
CA GLN A 20 7.63 18.61 -5.82
C GLN A 20 7.14 18.16 -7.19
N VAL A 21 6.37 19.02 -7.85
CA VAL A 21 6.01 18.85 -9.25
C VAL A 21 7.30 18.97 -10.06
N SER A 22 7.75 17.87 -10.66
CA SER A 22 8.81 17.93 -11.67
C SER A 22 8.29 18.74 -12.86
N ALA A 23 9.17 19.55 -13.47
CA ALA A 23 8.86 20.26 -14.71
C ALA A 23 10.02 20.05 -15.67
N GLN A 24 9.71 19.68 -16.90
CA GLN A 24 10.69 19.50 -17.97
C GLN A 24 10.07 19.81 -19.32
N SER A 25 10.92 20.05 -20.33
CA SER A 25 10.42 20.15 -21.71
C SER A 25 9.71 18.85 -22.11
N PRO A 26 8.51 18.90 -22.72
CA PRO A 26 7.82 17.72 -23.27
C PRO A 26 8.67 16.93 -24.27
N THR A 27 9.69 17.55 -24.86
CA THR A 27 10.59 16.94 -25.85
C THR A 27 11.93 16.49 -25.25
N SER A 28 12.11 16.57 -23.92
CA SER A 28 13.38 16.28 -23.23
C SER A 28 13.93 14.88 -23.54
N ALA A 29 13.05 13.88 -23.66
CA ALA A 29 13.43 12.50 -23.99
C ALA A 29 14.00 12.34 -25.41
N ALA A 30 13.85 13.35 -26.29
CA ALA A 30 14.50 13.38 -27.60
C ALA A 30 15.96 13.79 -27.49
N GLN A 31 16.44 14.13 -26.29
CA GLN A 31 17.82 14.54 -26.01
C GLN A 31 18.31 15.70 -26.89
N ARG A 32 17.39 16.50 -27.45
CA ARG A 32 17.63 17.55 -28.45
C ARG A 32 18.00 17.08 -29.86
N PHE A 33 17.81 15.81 -30.22
CA PHE A 33 17.77 15.45 -31.64
C PHE A 33 16.72 16.33 -32.35
N ASN A 34 17.11 16.93 -33.48
CA ASN A 34 16.24 17.84 -34.22
C ASN A 34 15.11 17.08 -34.91
N ILE A 35 15.47 15.95 -35.51
CA ILE A 35 14.55 14.97 -36.07
C ILE A 35 14.71 13.69 -35.27
N PHE A 36 13.66 13.30 -34.53
CA PHE A 36 13.66 12.14 -33.64
C PHE A 36 12.47 11.23 -33.96
N VAL A 37 12.74 10.09 -34.58
CA VAL A 37 11.70 9.29 -35.25
C VAL A 37 11.77 7.83 -34.81
N LYS A 38 10.66 7.26 -34.34
CA LYS A 38 10.62 5.88 -33.81
C LYS A 38 10.87 4.82 -34.88
N GLY A 39 10.19 4.97 -36.01
CA GLY A 39 10.23 4.08 -37.16
C GLY A 39 11.15 4.63 -38.24
N ASP A 40 10.73 4.48 -39.49
CA ASP A 40 11.55 4.81 -40.65
C ASP A 40 11.57 6.31 -40.97
N ALA A 41 12.65 6.76 -41.60
CA ALA A 41 12.75 8.10 -42.16
C ALA A 41 13.14 8.06 -43.64
N THR A 42 12.55 8.94 -44.44
CA THR A 42 12.96 9.19 -45.84
C THR A 42 13.44 10.63 -45.97
N LEU A 43 14.71 10.79 -46.28
CA LEU A 43 15.41 12.08 -46.39
C LEU A 43 15.66 12.37 -47.87
N GLN A 44 14.81 13.19 -48.50
CA GLN A 44 14.93 13.60 -49.91
C GLN A 44 15.67 14.93 -50.03
N SER A 45 16.31 15.21 -51.18
CA SER A 45 17.06 16.44 -51.56
C SER A 45 16.67 17.73 -50.84
N ASN A 46 17.16 17.88 -49.61
CA ASN A 46 16.90 18.95 -48.65
C ASN A 46 17.98 18.91 -47.56
N GLU A 47 17.78 19.67 -46.48
CA GLU A 47 18.72 19.77 -45.37
C GLU A 47 18.09 19.89 -43.99
N THR A 48 18.92 19.68 -42.96
CA THR A 48 18.59 20.03 -41.57
C THR A 48 19.82 20.60 -40.87
N GLU A 49 19.57 21.54 -39.97
CA GLU A 49 20.59 22.20 -39.17
C GLU A 49 20.76 21.58 -37.77
N GLY A 50 20.41 20.31 -37.61
CA GLY A 50 20.57 19.63 -36.33
C GLY A 50 20.66 18.11 -36.43
N PRO A 51 20.94 17.44 -35.30
CA PRO A 51 21.17 16.00 -35.28
C PRO A 51 19.89 15.19 -35.54
N ILE A 52 20.03 14.02 -36.16
CA ILE A 52 18.92 13.11 -36.49
C ILE A 52 19.10 11.77 -35.76
N ALA A 53 18.03 11.26 -35.14
CA ALA A 53 17.95 9.87 -34.66
C ALA A 53 16.72 9.16 -35.23
N VAL A 54 16.94 7.95 -35.76
CA VAL A 54 15.92 7.13 -36.43
C VAL A 54 15.96 5.72 -35.86
N GLY A 55 14.85 5.28 -35.27
CA GLY A 55 14.71 3.94 -34.69
C GLY A 55 14.40 2.84 -35.71
N GLY A 56 14.02 3.20 -36.93
CA GLY A 56 13.87 2.29 -38.06
C GLY A 56 15.02 2.39 -39.05
N ASN A 57 14.67 2.24 -40.33
CA ASN A 57 15.57 2.40 -41.46
C ASN A 57 15.57 3.85 -41.98
N VAL A 58 16.65 4.25 -42.64
CA VAL A 58 16.73 5.52 -43.37
C VAL A 58 16.82 5.26 -44.86
N THR A 59 15.95 5.89 -45.65
CA THR A 59 16.15 6.01 -47.11
C THR A 59 16.63 7.41 -47.43
N THR A 60 17.71 7.55 -48.20
CA THR A 60 18.27 8.87 -48.55
C THR A 60 18.42 9.09 -50.05
N ASN A 61 17.98 10.27 -50.52
CA ASN A 61 18.03 10.73 -51.91
C ASN A 61 18.71 12.11 -51.98
N GLN A 62 20.03 12.18 -51.76
CA GLN A 62 20.81 13.42 -51.59
C GLN A 62 20.31 14.24 -50.40
N TYR A 63 21.10 14.42 -49.35
CA TYR A 63 20.59 15.14 -48.16
C TYR A 63 21.75 15.78 -47.40
N GLN A 64 21.52 16.91 -46.75
CA GLN A 64 22.56 17.58 -45.97
C GLN A 64 22.18 17.71 -44.50
N ILE A 65 23.11 17.33 -43.62
CA ILE A 65 23.02 17.54 -42.18
C ILE A 65 24.16 18.48 -41.81
N SER A 66 23.85 19.72 -41.42
CA SER A 66 24.88 20.76 -41.23
C SER A 66 24.63 21.57 -39.96
N PHE A 67 25.44 21.34 -38.93
CA PHE A 67 25.29 22.06 -37.67
C PHE A 67 26.61 22.13 -36.90
N ASN A 68 26.73 23.11 -35.99
CA ASN A 68 27.87 23.21 -35.09
C ASN A 68 27.89 21.99 -34.15
N ASN A 69 29.01 21.26 -34.06
CA ASN A 69 29.12 20.07 -33.21
C ASN A 69 28.77 20.31 -31.72
N GLN A 70 28.78 21.55 -31.22
CA GLN A 70 28.28 21.91 -29.89
C GLN A 70 26.76 21.69 -29.72
N HIS A 71 25.98 21.66 -30.80
CA HIS A 71 24.56 21.27 -30.75
C HIS A 71 24.36 19.75 -30.74
N GLY A 72 25.44 18.98 -30.90
CA GLY A 72 25.47 17.54 -30.78
C GLY A 72 24.94 17.07 -29.44
N VAL A 73 24.27 15.92 -29.47
CA VAL A 73 23.51 15.41 -28.31
C VAL A 73 24.08 14.12 -27.75
N LEU A 74 24.81 13.38 -28.60
CA LEU A 74 25.55 12.22 -28.22
C LEU A 74 26.95 12.36 -28.79
N PHE A 75 27.95 12.24 -27.92
CA PHE A 75 29.35 12.32 -28.29
C PHE A 75 30.00 10.96 -28.09
N VAL A 76 30.74 10.51 -29.09
CA VAL A 76 31.60 9.34 -28.96
C VAL A 76 33.01 9.77 -29.36
N ASN A 77 33.95 9.71 -28.41
CA ASN A 77 35.35 10.14 -28.62
C ASN A 77 35.47 11.58 -29.16
N ASN A 78 34.73 12.51 -28.53
CA ASN A 78 34.61 13.93 -28.91
C ASN A 78 33.99 14.22 -30.29
N ALA A 79 33.48 13.19 -30.98
CA ALA A 79 32.71 13.37 -32.20
C ALA A 79 31.22 13.45 -31.87
N SER A 80 30.59 14.59 -32.17
CA SER A 80 29.13 14.75 -32.09
C SER A 80 28.45 13.86 -33.12
N ILE A 81 27.39 13.14 -32.77
CA ILE A 81 26.62 12.36 -33.74
C ILE A 81 25.60 13.25 -34.45
N GLY A 82 25.74 13.38 -35.77
CA GLY A 82 24.78 14.06 -36.64
C GLY A 82 23.69 13.15 -37.19
N LEU A 83 23.97 11.86 -37.34
CA LEU A 83 22.99 10.86 -37.77
C LEU A 83 23.17 9.56 -36.99
N ALA A 84 22.13 9.14 -36.27
CA ALA A 84 22.02 7.85 -35.63
C ALA A 84 20.86 7.05 -36.26
N VAL A 85 21.13 5.83 -36.71
CA VAL A 85 20.13 4.93 -37.31
C VAL A 85 20.20 3.59 -36.60
N ARG A 86 19.10 3.13 -36.00
CA ARG A 86 19.04 1.81 -35.35
C ARG A 86 19.01 0.69 -36.38
N GLY A 87 18.25 0.89 -37.46
CA GLY A 87 18.11 -0.05 -38.58
C GLY A 87 19.21 0.11 -39.63
N ALA A 88 18.82 -0.18 -40.88
CA ALA A 88 19.69 -0.07 -42.05
C ALA A 88 19.51 1.26 -42.78
N VAL A 89 20.48 1.60 -43.63
CA VAL A 89 20.37 2.71 -44.57
C VAL A 89 20.21 2.19 -45.99
N LYS A 90 19.24 2.73 -46.73
CA LYS A 90 19.07 2.55 -48.16
C LYS A 90 19.63 3.76 -48.89
N LEU A 91 20.76 3.56 -49.57
CA LEU A 91 21.36 4.54 -50.47
C LEU A 91 20.62 4.48 -51.82
N ASN A 92 19.99 5.58 -52.24
CA ASN A 92 19.18 5.57 -53.46
C ASN A 92 19.75 6.47 -54.56
N SER A 93 19.98 7.75 -54.28
CA SER A 93 20.58 8.69 -55.23
C SER A 93 21.41 9.76 -54.54
N GLY A 94 22.47 10.24 -55.21
CA GLY A 94 23.32 11.31 -54.71
C GLY A 94 24.04 10.98 -53.39
N SER A 95 24.51 12.02 -52.70
CA SER A 95 25.22 11.88 -51.42
C SER A 95 24.43 12.44 -50.26
N LEU A 96 24.31 11.69 -49.16
CA LEU A 96 23.99 12.27 -47.86
C LEU A 96 25.28 12.83 -47.27
N THR A 97 25.33 14.13 -46.97
CA THR A 97 26.51 14.79 -46.41
C THR A 97 26.27 15.22 -44.97
N VAL A 98 27.16 14.83 -44.07
CA VAL A 98 27.18 15.24 -42.67
C VAL A 98 28.36 16.20 -42.47
N ASN A 99 28.07 17.48 -42.26
CA ASN A 99 29.03 18.57 -42.11
C ASN A 99 29.29 18.90 -40.63
N GLY A 100 30.17 19.87 -40.37
CA GLY A 100 30.30 20.50 -39.04
C GLY A 100 31.05 19.67 -38.00
N ASN A 101 31.93 18.75 -38.44
CA ASN A 101 32.64 17.81 -37.58
C ASN A 101 31.71 16.85 -36.81
N ASN A 102 30.57 16.51 -37.42
CA ASN A 102 29.60 15.55 -36.89
C ASN A 102 29.81 14.16 -37.52
N TYR A 103 29.43 13.10 -36.80
CA TYR A 103 29.68 11.70 -37.10
C TYR A 103 28.38 10.93 -37.36
N VAL A 104 28.51 9.67 -37.79
CA VAL A 104 27.40 8.81 -38.19
C VAL A 104 27.46 7.47 -37.46
N LYS A 105 26.31 6.98 -37.00
CA LYS A 105 26.11 5.65 -36.40
C LYS A 105 24.98 4.90 -37.11
N ILE A 106 25.26 3.67 -37.54
CA ILE A 106 24.33 2.80 -38.25
C ILE A 106 24.34 1.43 -37.58
N GLY A 107 23.21 1.02 -37.02
CA GLY A 107 23.08 -0.23 -36.29
C GLY A 107 23.11 -1.47 -37.19
N ASN A 108 22.69 -1.36 -38.45
CA ASN A 108 22.74 -2.46 -39.41
C ASN A 108 23.35 -2.05 -40.76
N CYS A 109 24.67 -2.24 -40.89
CA CYS A 109 25.40 -2.01 -42.15
C CYS A 109 25.33 -3.18 -43.14
N SER A 110 24.83 -4.35 -42.75
CA SER A 110 24.77 -5.54 -43.61
C SER A 110 23.40 -6.21 -43.55
N PRO A 111 22.33 -5.50 -43.97
CA PRO A 111 20.98 -6.03 -43.91
C PRO A 111 20.79 -7.22 -44.85
N SER A 112 20.06 -8.24 -44.40
CA SER A 112 19.69 -9.40 -45.22
C SER A 112 18.51 -9.15 -46.17
N SER A 113 17.86 -7.98 -46.06
CA SER A 113 16.68 -7.59 -46.84
C SER A 113 16.98 -6.45 -47.80
N SER A 114 16.21 -6.36 -48.88
CA SER A 114 16.28 -5.27 -49.88
C SER A 114 15.84 -3.89 -49.35
N SER A 115 15.44 -3.81 -48.08
CA SER A 115 15.07 -2.56 -47.41
C SER A 115 16.27 -1.71 -47.01
N GLY A 116 17.50 -2.23 -47.13
CA GLY A 116 18.73 -1.47 -46.91
C GLY A 116 19.83 -1.87 -47.88
N THR A 117 20.90 -1.09 -47.92
CA THR A 117 22.09 -1.32 -48.75
C THR A 117 23.17 -1.98 -47.89
N ASN A 118 23.88 -2.99 -48.42
CA ASN A 118 25.07 -3.52 -47.75
C ASN A 118 26.20 -2.48 -47.84
N LEU A 119 26.62 -1.93 -46.70
CA LEU A 119 27.51 -0.77 -46.64
C LEU A 119 28.98 -1.19 -46.47
N LYS A 120 29.85 -0.48 -47.19
CA LYS A 120 31.30 -0.46 -46.96
C LYS A 120 31.69 0.91 -46.41
N VAL A 121 32.37 0.92 -45.27
CA VAL A 121 32.87 2.15 -44.64
C VAL A 121 34.33 2.35 -45.00
N TRP A 122 34.67 3.54 -45.47
CA TRP A 122 36.01 3.95 -45.84
C TRP A 122 36.51 5.01 -44.84
N TYR A 123 37.32 4.59 -43.88
CA TYR A 123 37.98 5.50 -42.92
C TYR A 123 39.17 6.26 -43.50
N LYS A 124 39.68 5.77 -44.63
CA LYS A 124 40.80 6.31 -45.37
C LYS A 124 40.45 6.31 -46.84
N ASP A 125 41.10 7.18 -47.61
CA ASP A 125 40.96 7.17 -49.05
C ASP A 125 41.70 5.99 -49.70
N ASN A 126 41.59 5.86 -51.03
CA ASN A 126 42.24 4.80 -51.79
C ASN A 126 43.79 4.86 -51.76
N ASN A 127 44.37 5.95 -51.27
CA ASN A 127 45.82 6.09 -51.07
C ASN A 127 46.22 5.78 -49.62
N ASN A 128 45.31 5.24 -48.80
CA ASN A 128 45.50 4.93 -47.38
C ASN A 128 45.79 6.19 -46.53
N ALA A 129 45.39 7.37 -47.00
CA ALA A 129 45.51 8.62 -46.26
C ALA A 129 44.25 8.89 -45.43
N ALA A 130 44.45 9.49 -44.25
CA ALA A 130 43.36 10.00 -43.42
C ALA A 130 42.61 11.10 -44.19
N SER A 131 41.32 10.89 -44.44
CA SER A 131 40.49 11.75 -45.30
C SER A 131 39.04 11.77 -44.81
N THR A 132 38.16 12.41 -45.56
CA THR A 132 36.70 12.35 -45.38
C THR A 132 36.23 10.89 -45.32
N ILE A 133 35.39 10.54 -44.35
CA ILE A 133 34.83 9.19 -44.30
C ILE A 133 33.74 9.05 -45.35
N ARG A 134 33.80 7.98 -46.14
CA ARG A 134 32.78 7.63 -47.14
C ARG A 134 32.12 6.32 -46.77
N ILE A 135 30.82 6.22 -46.97
CA ILE A 135 30.05 4.99 -46.77
C ILE A 135 29.33 4.69 -48.07
N THR A 136 29.76 3.64 -48.76
CA THR A 136 29.27 3.27 -50.10
C THR A 136 28.55 1.94 -50.05
N GLU A 137 27.88 1.55 -51.13
CA GLU A 137 27.47 0.16 -51.30
C GLU A 137 28.69 -0.77 -51.40
N THR A 138 28.56 -2.00 -50.92
CA THR A 138 29.59 -3.04 -51.03
C THR A 138 29.90 -3.31 -52.50
N GLY A 139 31.18 -3.29 -52.87
CA GLY A 139 31.64 -3.42 -54.25
C GLY A 139 31.83 -2.09 -55.00
N LYS A 140 31.36 -0.97 -54.42
CA LYS A 140 31.63 0.40 -54.92
C LYS A 140 32.95 0.96 -54.41
N GLN A 141 33.52 1.91 -55.14
CA GLN A 141 34.74 2.65 -54.82
C GLN A 141 34.46 3.88 -53.93
N TYR A 142 35.50 4.37 -53.24
CA TYR A 142 35.45 5.51 -52.31
C TYR A 142 34.70 6.76 -52.86
N TRP A 143 34.87 7.09 -54.15
CA TRP A 143 34.29 8.28 -54.78
C TRP A 143 32.92 8.04 -55.43
N GLU A 144 32.45 6.80 -55.52
CA GLU A 144 31.19 6.49 -56.20
C GLU A 144 29.98 6.94 -55.38
N THR A 145 28.93 7.35 -56.08
CA THR A 145 27.60 7.64 -55.53
C THR A 145 26.60 6.56 -55.98
N PRO A 146 25.52 6.32 -55.22
CA PRO A 146 25.13 7.00 -53.98
C PRO A 146 26.00 6.62 -52.77
N ASN A 147 26.21 7.55 -51.84
CA ASN A 147 27.02 7.35 -50.64
C ASN A 147 26.57 8.24 -49.45
N ILE A 148 27.10 7.95 -48.26
CA ILE A 148 27.13 8.93 -47.16
C ILE A 148 28.55 9.48 -47.06
N THR A 149 28.64 10.78 -46.81
CA THR A 149 29.88 11.53 -46.68
C THR A 149 29.93 12.19 -45.32
N ILE A 150 30.95 11.89 -44.53
CA ILE A 150 31.20 12.57 -43.27
C ILE A 150 32.28 13.63 -43.51
N ASN A 151 31.84 14.86 -43.78
CA ASN A 151 32.69 16.01 -44.06
C ASN A 151 33.22 16.62 -42.75
N ALA A 152 34.14 15.89 -42.15
CA ALA A 152 34.77 16.18 -40.87
C ALA A 152 36.29 16.06 -40.99
N ASN A 153 37.03 16.83 -40.19
CA ASN A 153 38.47 16.63 -40.08
C ASN A 153 38.74 15.52 -39.07
N ILE A 154 38.87 14.28 -39.56
CA ILE A 154 39.01 13.09 -38.71
C ILE A 154 40.24 13.11 -37.79
N ASN A 155 41.24 13.95 -38.08
CA ASN A 155 42.42 14.13 -37.25
C ASN A 155 42.14 14.95 -35.98
N THR A 156 40.99 15.64 -35.92
CA THR A 156 40.59 16.41 -34.72
C THR A 156 39.90 15.56 -33.66
N TRP A 157 39.49 14.33 -33.98
CA TRP A 157 38.87 13.42 -33.04
C TRP A 157 39.91 12.61 -32.27
N SER A 158 39.70 12.46 -30.97
CA SER A 158 40.62 11.80 -30.04
C SER A 158 39.87 10.82 -29.14
N PRO A 159 40.16 9.51 -29.20
CA PRO A 159 41.05 8.87 -30.18
C PRO A 159 40.52 8.99 -31.62
N SER A 160 41.41 8.86 -32.61
CA SER A 160 41.02 8.82 -34.03
C SER A 160 40.08 7.65 -34.30
N VAL A 161 39.09 7.87 -35.17
CA VAL A 161 38.07 6.85 -35.49
C VAL A 161 38.61 5.82 -36.49
N SER A 162 38.16 4.57 -36.36
CA SER A 162 38.51 3.45 -37.22
C SER A 162 37.42 2.37 -37.17
N GLU A 163 37.65 1.26 -37.87
CA GLU A 163 36.80 0.07 -37.82
C GLU A 163 36.72 -0.57 -36.42
N THR A 164 37.73 -0.34 -35.58
CA THR A 164 37.81 -0.90 -34.21
C THR A 164 37.66 0.16 -33.12
N VAL A 165 37.71 1.45 -33.48
CA VAL A 165 37.63 2.57 -32.55
C VAL A 165 36.50 3.49 -33.01
N ASN A 166 35.38 3.49 -32.27
CA ASN A 166 34.18 4.25 -32.61
C ASN A 166 33.69 3.96 -34.06
N PRO A 167 33.40 2.69 -34.41
CA PRO A 167 33.00 2.34 -35.76
C PRO A 167 31.66 2.99 -36.16
N VAL A 168 31.46 3.24 -37.46
CA VAL A 168 30.20 3.73 -38.01
C VAL A 168 29.12 2.65 -37.84
N CYS A 169 29.49 1.41 -38.11
CA CYS A 169 28.63 0.25 -37.99
C CYS A 169 28.56 -0.22 -36.53
N GLU A 170 27.79 0.50 -35.72
CA GLU A 170 27.56 0.24 -34.31
C GLU A 170 26.14 0.67 -33.92
N ASN A 171 25.44 -0.21 -33.21
CA ASN A 171 24.15 0.14 -32.64
C ASN A 171 24.33 0.95 -31.34
N VAL A 172 23.94 2.21 -31.37
CA VAL A 172 23.94 3.12 -30.21
C VAL A 172 22.56 3.26 -29.53
N PHE A 173 21.57 2.44 -29.93
CA PHE A 173 20.23 2.46 -29.36
C PHE A 173 20.09 1.39 -28.27
N GLY A 174 19.45 1.76 -27.17
CA GLY A 174 19.25 0.92 -25.99
C GLY A 174 19.00 1.77 -24.75
N THR A 175 18.86 1.11 -23.60
CA THR A 175 18.56 1.75 -22.30
C THR A 175 19.80 1.98 -21.42
N GLY A 176 20.99 1.62 -21.92
CA GLY A 176 22.25 1.78 -21.22
C GLY A 176 22.78 3.22 -21.20
N THR A 177 23.82 3.45 -20.42
CA THR A 177 24.53 4.73 -20.39
C THR A 177 25.05 5.09 -21.78
N ASN A 178 24.89 6.35 -22.20
CA ASN A 178 25.29 6.86 -23.52
C ASN A 178 24.60 6.16 -24.70
N GLN A 179 23.43 5.57 -24.50
CA GLN A 179 22.59 5.03 -25.57
C GLN A 179 21.32 5.87 -25.78
N ILE A 180 20.72 5.72 -26.96
CA ILE A 180 19.47 6.38 -27.34
C ILE A 180 18.30 5.42 -27.01
N ASP A 181 17.58 5.69 -25.93
CA ASP A 181 16.37 4.95 -25.55
C ASP A 181 15.16 5.47 -26.33
N ILE A 182 15.10 5.13 -27.62
CA ILE A 182 14.02 5.63 -28.49
C ILE A 182 12.65 5.06 -28.12
N ASP A 183 12.58 3.82 -27.62
CA ASP A 183 11.31 3.18 -27.29
C ASP A 183 10.73 3.74 -25.97
N GLY A 184 11.56 3.94 -24.95
CA GLY A 184 11.19 4.64 -23.73
C GLY A 184 10.85 6.12 -23.98
N ALA A 185 11.59 6.80 -24.87
CA ALA A 185 11.31 8.16 -25.28
C ALA A 185 9.91 8.29 -25.93
N PHE A 186 9.54 7.41 -26.86
CA PHE A 186 8.22 7.46 -27.48
C PHE A 186 7.06 7.09 -26.53
N THR A 187 7.30 6.21 -25.57
CA THR A 187 6.34 5.95 -24.48
C THR A 187 6.11 7.24 -23.68
N THR A 188 7.19 7.96 -23.38
CA THR A 188 7.14 9.26 -22.71
C THR A 188 6.44 10.32 -23.56
N PHE A 189 6.75 10.45 -24.85
CA PHE A 189 6.12 11.44 -25.72
C PHE A 189 4.62 11.24 -25.87
N ILE A 190 4.13 10.00 -25.97
CA ILE A 190 2.69 9.72 -26.04
C ILE A 190 2.00 10.19 -24.75
N LYS A 191 2.59 9.89 -23.59
CA LYS A 191 2.10 10.37 -22.29
C LYS A 191 2.09 11.90 -22.22
N ARG A 192 3.19 12.54 -22.65
CA ARG A 192 3.32 14.01 -22.68
C ARG A 192 2.34 14.66 -23.66
N SER A 193 2.15 14.09 -24.85
CA SER A 193 1.24 14.60 -25.88
C SER A 193 -0.21 14.61 -25.39
N ASN A 194 -0.63 13.52 -24.74
CA ASN A 194 -1.94 13.48 -24.07
C ASN A 194 -2.03 14.48 -22.92
N GLN A 195 -0.98 14.63 -22.11
CA GLN A 195 -0.99 15.62 -21.05
C GLN A 195 -1.18 17.06 -21.58
N LEU A 196 -0.45 17.44 -22.63
CA LEU A 196 -0.56 18.76 -23.25
C LEU A 196 -1.99 19.01 -23.75
N LYS A 197 -2.64 17.97 -24.30
CA LYS A 197 -4.05 18.01 -24.72
C LYS A 197 -5.01 18.27 -23.55
N GLU A 198 -4.77 17.67 -22.38
CA GLU A 198 -5.65 17.82 -21.20
C GLU A 198 -5.39 19.12 -20.40
N MET A 199 -4.41 19.95 -20.81
CA MET A 199 -4.19 21.25 -20.18
C MET A 199 -5.36 22.20 -20.48
N ALA A 200 -5.82 22.93 -19.46
CA ALA A 200 -6.91 23.88 -19.63
C ALA A 200 -6.51 25.01 -20.60
N ASP A 201 -7.34 25.22 -21.61
CA ASP A 201 -7.26 26.37 -22.51
C ASP A 201 -7.29 27.69 -21.73
N ASN A 202 -6.38 28.59 -22.09
CA ASN A 202 -6.31 29.92 -21.49
C ASN A 202 -6.07 31.03 -22.52
N LEU A 203 -6.09 30.68 -23.80
CA LEU A 203 -5.80 31.60 -24.89
C LEU A 203 -7.04 31.78 -25.78
N PRO A 204 -7.69 32.97 -25.74
CA PRO A 204 -8.79 33.25 -26.64
C PRO A 204 -8.28 33.51 -28.06
N ILE A 205 -8.96 32.96 -29.06
CA ILE A 205 -8.81 33.39 -30.44
C ILE A 205 -9.58 34.70 -30.63
N ARG A 206 -8.90 35.71 -31.18
CA ARG A 206 -9.45 37.05 -31.42
C ARG A 206 -9.76 37.26 -32.91
N ASP A 207 -10.68 38.16 -33.21
CA ASP A 207 -10.90 38.63 -34.57
C ASP A 207 -9.68 39.38 -35.13
N GLN A 208 -9.74 39.75 -36.41
CA GLN A 208 -8.65 40.49 -37.08
C GLN A 208 -8.32 41.85 -36.44
N ASN A 209 -9.26 42.42 -35.67
CA ASN A 209 -9.09 43.69 -34.97
C ASN A 209 -8.56 43.50 -33.54
N GLY A 210 -8.39 42.26 -33.07
CA GLY A 210 -7.92 41.93 -31.72
C GLY A 210 -9.03 41.81 -30.68
N ASN A 211 -10.31 41.84 -31.07
CA ASN A 211 -11.42 41.66 -30.14
C ASN A 211 -11.67 40.17 -29.87
N ILE A 212 -12.05 39.82 -28.64
CA ILE A 212 -12.49 38.47 -28.30
C ILE A 212 -13.78 38.17 -29.08
N MET A 213 -13.82 37.04 -29.77
CA MET A 213 -15.01 36.63 -30.52
C MET A 213 -16.11 36.22 -29.53
N SER A 214 -17.24 36.92 -29.52
CA SER A 214 -18.32 36.72 -28.55
C SER A 214 -18.98 35.33 -28.64
N SER A 215 -18.94 34.69 -29.81
CA SER A 215 -19.43 33.33 -30.03
C SER A 215 -18.51 32.24 -29.47
N ALA A 216 -17.25 32.56 -29.18
CA ALA A 216 -16.25 31.60 -28.70
C ALA A 216 -15.17 32.31 -27.85
N PRO A 217 -15.51 32.73 -26.62
CA PRO A 217 -14.64 33.58 -25.81
C PRO A 217 -13.40 32.87 -25.26
N MET A 218 -13.39 31.53 -25.22
CA MET A 218 -12.27 30.69 -24.79
C MET A 218 -12.36 29.32 -25.48
N GLY A 219 -11.24 28.62 -25.64
CA GLY A 219 -11.18 27.27 -26.21
C GLY A 219 -11.78 26.18 -25.30
N PRO A 220 -11.87 24.93 -25.77
CA PRO A 220 -11.37 24.45 -27.07
C PRO A 220 -12.26 24.88 -28.25
N TYR A 221 -11.63 25.24 -29.37
CA TYR A 221 -12.33 25.66 -30.59
C TYR A 221 -12.53 24.47 -31.52
N LEU A 222 -13.72 23.90 -31.56
CA LEU A 222 -14.00 22.69 -32.36
C LEU A 222 -14.77 22.97 -33.65
N ASP A 223 -15.59 24.02 -33.68
CA ASP A 223 -16.40 24.40 -34.85
C ASP A 223 -15.64 25.38 -35.77
N PRO A 224 -15.30 25.02 -37.02
CA PRO A 224 -14.64 25.94 -37.94
C PRO A 224 -15.47 27.19 -38.24
N ASN A 225 -16.79 27.19 -38.05
CA ASN A 225 -17.63 28.34 -38.35
C ASN A 225 -17.48 29.50 -37.36
N VAL A 226 -16.91 29.26 -36.17
CA VAL A 226 -16.72 30.32 -35.18
C VAL A 226 -15.47 31.17 -35.43
N ILE A 227 -14.59 30.77 -36.35
CA ILE A 227 -13.33 31.46 -36.65
C ILE A 227 -13.41 32.16 -38.02
N GLY A 228 -13.03 33.44 -38.03
CA GLY A 228 -12.87 34.25 -39.24
C GLY A 228 -11.57 33.93 -40.00
N ASN A 229 -11.33 34.60 -41.13
CA ASN A 229 -10.21 34.23 -42.01
C ASN A 229 -8.82 34.57 -41.43
N ASN A 230 -8.67 35.68 -40.71
CA ASN A 230 -7.38 36.16 -40.19
C ASN A 230 -7.47 36.44 -38.69
N PRO A 231 -7.66 35.41 -37.84
CA PRO A 231 -7.73 35.62 -36.40
C PRO A 231 -6.41 36.19 -35.86
N LYS A 232 -6.42 36.74 -34.65
CA LYS A 232 -5.20 37.09 -33.91
C LYS A 232 -5.04 36.19 -32.69
N ILE A 233 -3.81 35.85 -32.38
CA ILE A 233 -3.43 35.12 -31.16
C ILE A 233 -2.58 36.05 -30.31
N ILE A 234 -3.06 36.46 -29.14
CA ILE A 234 -2.32 37.36 -28.24
C ILE A 234 -1.98 36.58 -26.98
N VAL A 235 -0.70 36.27 -26.79
CA VAL A 235 -0.20 35.46 -25.68
C VAL A 235 0.21 36.32 -24.47
N ASP A 236 0.20 35.71 -23.29
CA ASP A 236 0.79 36.28 -22.08
C ASP A 236 2.29 35.89 -22.02
N PRO A 237 3.24 36.84 -22.10
CA PRO A 237 4.68 36.56 -22.10
C PRO A 237 5.20 35.96 -20.79
N GLY A 238 4.42 36.01 -19.70
CA GLY A 238 4.80 35.49 -18.39
C GLY A 238 4.25 34.10 -18.07
N LYS A 239 3.51 33.46 -18.99
CA LYS A 239 2.75 32.23 -18.72
C LYS A 239 2.92 31.16 -19.79
N VAL A 240 2.53 29.94 -19.41
CA VAL A 240 2.19 28.89 -20.36
C VAL A 240 0.84 29.21 -20.99
N ASN A 241 0.83 29.39 -22.31
CA ASN A 241 -0.35 29.66 -23.12
C ASN A 241 -0.78 28.37 -23.81
N VAL A 242 -2.06 28.01 -23.68
CA VAL A 242 -2.64 26.79 -24.23
C VAL A 242 -3.80 27.16 -25.13
N LEU A 243 -3.72 26.69 -26.38
CA LEU A 243 -4.76 26.81 -27.38
C LEU A 243 -5.06 25.44 -27.98
N THR A 244 -6.30 25.00 -27.83
CA THR A 244 -6.82 23.76 -28.40
C THR A 244 -7.78 24.10 -29.52
N VAL A 245 -7.51 23.59 -30.72
CA VAL A 245 -8.38 23.72 -31.88
C VAL A 245 -8.56 22.37 -32.58
N SER A 246 -9.72 22.15 -33.20
CA SER A 246 -9.86 21.00 -34.10
C SER A 246 -8.99 21.18 -35.35
N ALA A 247 -8.60 20.09 -35.99
CA ALA A 247 -7.87 20.09 -37.26
C ALA A 247 -8.65 20.83 -38.37
N ALA A 248 -9.98 20.74 -38.35
CA ALA A 248 -10.84 21.49 -39.25
C ALA A 248 -10.77 23.01 -39.00
N VAL A 249 -10.77 23.42 -37.73
CA VAL A 249 -10.58 24.82 -37.34
C VAL A 249 -9.20 25.32 -37.75
N TRP A 250 -8.14 24.59 -37.40
CA TRP A 250 -6.76 24.95 -37.75
C TRP A 250 -6.60 25.16 -39.26
N ASN A 251 -7.12 24.23 -40.07
CA ASN A 251 -6.98 24.28 -41.52
C ASN A 251 -7.83 25.39 -42.18
N LYS A 252 -8.68 26.10 -41.42
CA LYS A 252 -9.41 27.29 -41.87
C LYS A 252 -8.70 28.60 -41.53
N ILE A 253 -7.77 28.59 -40.57
CA ILE A 253 -7.00 29.77 -40.20
C ILE A 253 -6.15 30.20 -41.41
N GLY A 254 -6.35 31.43 -41.88
CA GLY A 254 -5.51 32.08 -42.88
C GLY A 254 -4.28 32.74 -42.24
N ASN A 255 -3.61 33.60 -43.00
CA ASN A 255 -2.44 34.32 -42.46
C ASN A 255 -2.85 35.20 -41.28
N SER A 256 -2.08 35.11 -40.21
CA SER A 256 -2.43 35.63 -38.88
C SER A 256 -1.19 36.22 -38.20
N ASN A 257 -1.35 36.84 -37.03
CA ASN A 257 -0.26 37.29 -36.19
C ASN A 257 -0.35 36.64 -34.81
N ILE A 258 0.81 36.23 -34.29
CA ILE A 258 0.96 35.93 -32.86
C ILE A 258 1.70 37.08 -32.20
N GLU A 259 1.05 37.72 -31.23
CA GLU A 259 1.54 38.92 -30.56
C GLU A 259 1.85 38.62 -29.09
N GLY A 260 2.88 39.28 -28.54
CA GLY A 260 3.26 39.15 -27.12
C GLY A 260 4.26 38.03 -26.82
N ILE A 261 4.80 37.35 -27.84
CA ILE A 261 5.85 36.34 -27.65
C ILE A 261 7.15 37.03 -27.19
N PRO A 262 7.80 36.56 -26.12
CA PRO A 262 9.07 37.12 -25.66
C PRO A 262 10.19 36.94 -26.69
N GLN A 263 11.33 37.61 -26.48
CA GLN A 263 12.53 37.41 -27.29
C GLN A 263 12.96 35.93 -27.25
N GLY A 264 13.27 35.38 -28.42
CA GLY A 264 13.71 33.99 -28.55
C GLY A 264 15.08 33.74 -27.90
N PRO A 265 15.40 32.47 -27.58
CA PRO A 265 16.68 32.08 -27.02
C PRO A 265 17.81 32.30 -28.04
N GLN A 266 19.06 32.27 -27.54
CA GLN A 266 20.20 32.18 -28.45
C GLN A 266 20.31 30.75 -29.01
N LEU A 267 20.83 30.62 -30.22
CA LEU A 267 21.06 29.31 -30.84
C LEU A 267 21.95 28.45 -29.92
N GLY A 268 21.56 27.19 -29.72
CA GLY A 268 22.27 26.26 -28.83
C GLY A 268 21.89 26.33 -27.36
N GLN A 269 21.10 27.32 -26.91
CA GLN A 269 20.62 27.40 -25.53
C GLN A 269 19.80 26.15 -25.13
N THR A 270 19.90 25.73 -23.87
CA THR A 270 19.33 24.48 -23.36
C THR A 270 18.12 24.67 -22.44
N SER A 271 17.76 25.90 -22.09
CA SER A 271 16.59 26.24 -21.29
C SER A 271 15.96 27.56 -21.77
N SER A 272 14.65 27.73 -21.57
CA SER A 272 13.96 28.96 -21.97
C SER A 272 14.39 30.19 -21.14
N GLY A 273 14.79 29.97 -19.88
CA GLY A 273 15.10 31.06 -18.94
C GLY A 273 13.88 31.91 -18.53
N ASN A 274 12.68 31.53 -18.95
CA ASN A 274 11.42 32.19 -18.66
C ASN A 274 10.28 31.15 -18.53
N ASN A 275 9.12 31.60 -18.04
CA ASN A 275 7.93 30.77 -17.85
C ASN A 275 7.02 30.70 -19.09
N PHE A 276 7.48 31.24 -20.23
CA PHE A 276 6.67 31.31 -21.44
C PHE A 276 6.64 29.98 -22.18
N ALA A 277 5.46 29.60 -22.65
CA ALA A 277 5.29 28.56 -23.65
C ALA A 277 4.03 28.87 -24.47
N LEU A 278 4.01 28.43 -25.73
CA LEU A 278 2.81 28.36 -26.55
C LEU A 278 2.57 26.91 -26.98
N ILE A 279 1.54 26.31 -26.41
CA ILE A 279 1.08 24.96 -26.73
C ILE A 279 -0.15 25.10 -27.62
N ILE A 280 -0.05 24.58 -28.84
CA ILE A 280 -1.16 24.52 -29.79
C ILE A 280 -1.52 23.05 -29.97
N ASN A 281 -2.63 22.63 -29.35
CA ASN A 281 -3.20 21.31 -29.52
C ASN A 281 -4.09 21.29 -30.77
N ILE A 282 -3.74 20.48 -31.77
CA ILE A 282 -4.54 20.27 -32.97
C ILE A 282 -5.21 18.90 -32.84
N VAL A 283 -6.49 18.90 -32.50
CA VAL A 283 -7.29 17.71 -32.13
C VAL A 283 -8.33 17.38 -33.21
N ASP A 284 -9.11 16.31 -33.03
CA ASP A 284 -10.12 15.82 -33.99
C ASP A 284 -9.52 15.51 -35.38
N PHE A 285 -8.23 15.15 -35.43
CA PHE A 285 -7.55 14.89 -36.70
C PHE A 285 -8.14 13.69 -37.46
N PRO A 286 -8.50 12.56 -36.82
CA PRO A 286 -9.19 11.46 -37.50
C PRO A 286 -10.54 11.87 -38.09
N THR A 287 -11.30 12.70 -37.37
CA THR A 287 -12.59 13.24 -37.83
C THR A 287 -12.41 14.13 -39.05
N PHE A 288 -11.42 15.03 -39.02
CA PHE A 288 -11.05 15.86 -40.17
C PHE A 288 -10.68 15.02 -41.40
N CYS A 289 -9.88 13.96 -41.22
CA CYS A 289 -9.52 13.05 -42.31
C CYS A 289 -10.75 12.35 -42.91
N GLY A 290 -11.66 11.87 -42.05
CA GLY A 290 -12.89 11.20 -42.49
C GLY A 290 -13.84 12.13 -43.26
N GLN A 291 -13.92 13.41 -42.87
CA GLN A 291 -14.80 14.39 -43.52
C GLN A 291 -14.22 14.94 -44.83
N THR A 292 -12.90 15.14 -44.91
CA THR A 292 -12.27 15.78 -46.08
C THR A 292 -11.68 14.77 -47.08
N GLY A 293 -11.47 13.52 -46.67
CA GLY A 293 -10.71 12.54 -47.44
C GLY A 293 -9.21 12.87 -47.54
N SER A 294 -8.73 13.86 -46.78
CA SER A 294 -7.36 14.38 -46.81
C SER A 294 -6.73 14.27 -45.44
N ASN A 295 -5.44 13.90 -45.40
CA ASN A 295 -4.63 13.93 -44.19
C ASN A 295 -3.70 15.15 -44.12
N LYS A 296 -3.95 16.15 -44.99
CA LYS A 296 -3.11 17.34 -45.13
C LYS A 296 -3.61 18.48 -44.25
N ILE A 297 -2.74 18.99 -43.38
CA ILE A 297 -2.95 20.17 -42.55
C ILE A 297 -2.09 21.30 -43.10
N ASN A 298 -2.73 22.35 -43.60
CA ASN A 298 -2.00 23.52 -44.07
C ASN A 298 -1.63 24.41 -42.88
N PHE A 299 -0.35 24.71 -42.75
CA PHE A 299 0.12 25.69 -41.78
C PHE A 299 -0.03 27.11 -42.34
N PRO A 300 -0.72 28.01 -41.63
CA PRO A 300 -0.83 29.40 -42.03
C PRO A 300 0.49 30.14 -41.79
N GLY A 301 0.68 31.26 -42.48
CA GLY A 301 1.75 32.19 -42.16
C GLY A 301 1.40 33.00 -40.91
N PHE A 302 2.23 32.89 -39.87
CA PHE A 302 2.13 33.72 -38.68
C PHE A 302 3.19 34.83 -38.68
N GLY A 303 2.76 36.09 -38.71
CA GLY A 303 3.61 37.21 -38.34
C GLY A 303 3.88 37.23 -36.84
N GLY A 304 5.02 37.80 -36.43
CA GLY A 304 5.41 37.92 -35.02
C GLY A 304 6.20 36.73 -34.44
N LEU A 305 6.50 35.72 -35.27
CA LEU A 305 7.34 34.58 -34.93
C LEU A 305 8.64 34.59 -35.74
N SER A 306 9.74 35.01 -35.13
CA SER A 306 11.10 34.80 -35.64
C SER A 306 11.57 33.36 -35.43
N ASP A 307 12.64 32.95 -36.13
CA ASP A 307 13.18 31.59 -36.05
C ASP A 307 13.51 31.16 -34.62
N PRO A 308 14.19 32.00 -33.79
CA PRO A 308 14.46 31.63 -32.41
C PRO A 308 13.19 31.40 -31.57
N GLN A 309 12.13 32.16 -31.83
CA GLN A 309 10.88 32.03 -31.09
C GLN A 309 10.16 30.69 -31.34
N GLY A 310 10.54 29.95 -32.40
CA GLY A 310 10.10 28.57 -32.61
C GLY A 310 10.40 27.63 -31.43
N SER A 311 11.49 27.89 -30.69
CA SER A 311 11.82 27.14 -29.46
C SER A 311 10.80 27.28 -28.33
N TYR A 312 9.81 28.17 -28.44
CA TYR A 312 8.74 28.32 -27.46
C TYR A 312 7.37 27.80 -27.93
N VAL A 313 7.28 27.30 -29.16
CA VAL A 313 6.02 26.86 -29.76
C VAL A 313 6.04 25.35 -29.97
N ILE A 314 4.98 24.67 -29.55
CA ILE A 314 4.77 23.24 -29.83
C ILE A 314 3.39 23.03 -30.45
N TYR A 315 3.39 22.40 -31.63
CA TYR A 315 2.20 21.95 -32.34
C TYR A 315 1.97 20.47 -32.01
N ASN A 316 1.07 20.22 -31.07
CA ASN A 316 0.78 18.90 -30.53
C ASN A 316 -0.36 18.23 -31.30
N PHE A 317 -0.12 17.04 -31.83
CA PHE A 317 -1.12 16.21 -32.52
C PHE A 317 -1.39 14.92 -31.72
N PRO A 318 -2.23 14.99 -30.66
CA PRO A 318 -2.38 13.89 -29.70
C PRO A 318 -3.13 12.68 -30.26
N ASP A 319 -4.02 12.88 -31.23
CA ASP A 319 -4.90 11.86 -31.80
C ASP A 319 -4.55 11.47 -33.26
N ALA A 320 -3.48 12.07 -33.82
CA ALA A 320 -2.94 11.67 -35.11
C ALA A 320 -2.15 10.34 -34.98
N THR A 321 -2.77 9.25 -35.40
CA THR A 321 -2.23 7.88 -35.30
C THR A 321 -1.90 7.23 -36.66
N LYS A 322 -2.14 7.96 -37.74
CA LYS A 322 -1.93 7.54 -39.15
C LYS A 322 -1.07 8.58 -39.87
N GLY A 323 -1.13 8.63 -41.20
CA GLY A 323 -0.42 9.64 -41.99
C GLY A 323 -0.87 11.06 -41.66
N LEU A 324 0.08 11.97 -41.43
CA LEU A 324 -0.13 13.41 -41.25
C LEU A 324 0.75 14.17 -42.25
N THR A 325 0.13 14.87 -43.20
CA THR A 325 0.86 15.66 -44.20
C THR A 325 0.87 17.13 -43.78
N LEU A 326 2.06 17.69 -43.51
CA LEU A 326 2.24 19.11 -43.25
C LEU A 326 2.25 19.85 -44.59
N GLY A 327 1.27 20.74 -44.80
CA GLY A 327 1.07 21.52 -46.02
C GLY A 327 1.21 23.03 -45.82
N GLY A 328 0.85 23.80 -46.84
CA GLY A 328 1.02 25.25 -46.88
C GLY A 328 2.34 25.68 -47.51
N ASN A 329 2.53 27.01 -47.62
CA ASN A 329 3.72 27.62 -48.21
C ASN A 329 4.46 28.53 -47.21
N ALA A 330 4.04 28.56 -45.96
CA ALA A 330 4.63 29.40 -44.92
C ALA A 330 5.56 28.60 -44.03
N GLN A 331 6.57 29.29 -43.48
CA GLN A 331 7.42 28.77 -42.41
C GLN A 331 6.58 28.33 -41.20
N ILE A 332 6.97 27.21 -40.62
CA ILE A 332 6.40 26.67 -39.38
C ILE A 332 7.39 26.97 -38.26
N SER A 333 7.15 28.03 -37.50
CA SER A 333 7.95 28.36 -36.31
C SER A 333 7.42 27.61 -35.10
N GLY A 334 7.99 26.44 -34.82
CA GLY A 334 7.62 25.59 -33.69
C GLY A 334 7.90 24.11 -33.91
N THR A 335 7.93 23.36 -32.81
CA THR A 335 8.13 21.91 -32.82
C THR A 335 6.86 21.17 -33.26
N ILE A 336 6.98 20.27 -34.24
CA ILE A 336 5.93 19.30 -34.60
C ILE A 336 6.02 18.10 -33.66
N PHE A 337 5.02 17.94 -32.81
CA PHE A 337 4.94 16.89 -31.81
C PHE A 337 3.79 15.94 -32.14
N ALA A 338 4.08 14.90 -32.92
CA ALA A 338 3.12 13.92 -33.43
C ALA A 338 3.64 12.49 -33.23
N PRO A 339 3.90 12.05 -31.99
CA PRO A 339 4.66 10.82 -31.69
C PRO A 339 4.01 9.52 -32.21
N GLN A 340 2.74 9.56 -32.61
CA GLN A 340 2.00 8.42 -33.13
C GLN A 340 1.74 8.49 -34.65
N ALA A 341 2.10 9.59 -35.32
CA ALA A 341 1.76 9.84 -36.72
C ALA A 341 2.92 9.54 -37.67
N ASP A 342 2.58 9.07 -38.87
CA ASP A 342 3.49 8.97 -40.00
C ASP A 342 3.54 10.33 -40.71
N VAL A 343 4.54 11.16 -40.39
CA VAL A 343 4.57 12.58 -40.79
C VAL A 343 5.24 12.75 -42.15
N VAL A 344 4.62 13.53 -43.03
CA VAL A 344 5.20 13.94 -44.32
C VAL A 344 5.29 15.47 -44.34
N LYS A 345 6.50 16.01 -44.50
CA LYS A 345 6.69 17.45 -44.75
C LYS A 345 6.60 17.74 -46.25
N GLU A 346 5.47 18.27 -46.68
CA GLU A 346 5.21 18.81 -48.04
C GLU A 346 5.08 20.33 -48.07
N ASN A 347 5.13 20.97 -46.91
CA ASN A 347 5.09 22.41 -46.76
C ASN A 347 6.34 23.04 -47.40
N ASN A 348 6.12 24.09 -48.20
CA ASN A 348 7.15 24.83 -48.94
C ASN A 348 7.83 25.94 -48.10
N GLY A 349 8.03 25.70 -46.82
CA GLY A 349 8.68 26.62 -45.89
C GLY A 349 9.48 25.87 -44.82
N ASN A 350 10.40 26.57 -44.16
CA ASN A 350 11.23 25.97 -43.13
C ASN A 350 10.41 25.54 -41.92
N ILE A 351 10.83 24.47 -41.24
CA ILE A 351 10.40 24.20 -39.87
C ILE A 351 11.49 24.70 -38.94
N ASN A 352 11.17 25.73 -38.15
CA ASN A 352 12.06 26.28 -37.15
C ASN A 352 11.67 25.69 -35.81
N GLY A 353 12.07 24.43 -35.62
CA GLY A 353 11.55 23.54 -34.60
C GLY A 353 12.07 22.12 -34.70
N GLN A 354 11.68 21.28 -33.74
CA GLN A 354 11.91 19.84 -33.79
C GLN A 354 10.82 19.07 -34.55
N ILE A 355 11.15 17.87 -35.01
CA ILE A 355 10.21 16.85 -35.48
C ILE A 355 10.28 15.63 -34.56
N ILE A 356 9.17 15.32 -33.90
CA ILE A 356 9.01 14.08 -33.13
C ILE A 356 7.81 13.32 -33.69
N ALA A 357 8.07 12.20 -34.37
CA ALA A 357 7.06 11.49 -35.14
C ALA A 357 7.28 9.97 -35.17
N LYS A 358 6.23 9.20 -35.43
CA LYS A 358 6.36 7.73 -35.58
C LYS A 358 7.20 7.38 -36.81
N SER A 359 6.98 8.05 -37.94
CA SER A 359 7.83 7.99 -39.13
C SER A 359 7.92 9.38 -39.76
N PHE A 360 8.94 9.65 -40.58
CA PHE A 360 9.11 10.98 -41.19
C PHE A 360 9.56 10.93 -42.65
N VAL A 361 8.90 11.69 -43.51
CA VAL A 361 9.32 11.92 -44.90
C VAL A 361 9.57 13.41 -45.10
N HIS A 362 10.82 13.76 -45.37
CA HIS A 362 11.24 15.14 -45.63
C HIS A 362 11.30 15.39 -47.14
N LYS A 363 10.30 16.10 -47.71
CA LYS A 363 10.22 16.33 -49.16
C LYS A 363 10.63 17.72 -49.64
N SER A 364 10.43 18.77 -48.84
CA SER A 364 10.68 20.17 -49.22
C SER A 364 11.31 20.96 -48.09
N ASP A 365 12.09 21.98 -48.43
CA ASP A 365 12.74 22.98 -47.57
C ASP A 365 13.50 22.39 -46.38
N GLU A 366 13.72 23.18 -45.33
CA GLU A 366 14.69 22.87 -44.30
C GLU A 366 14.01 22.61 -42.94
N VAL A 367 14.74 21.94 -42.04
CA VAL A 367 14.40 21.86 -40.61
C VAL A 367 15.55 22.48 -39.82
N HIS A 368 15.34 23.69 -39.31
CA HIS A 368 16.30 24.45 -38.51
C HIS A 368 16.28 24.03 -37.05
N PHE A 369 17.40 24.19 -36.36
CA PHE A 369 17.57 23.69 -35.00
C PHE A 369 17.04 24.65 -33.93
N TRP A 370 15.73 24.56 -33.67
CA TRP A 370 15.05 25.34 -32.63
C TRP A 370 14.17 24.44 -31.73
N PRO A 371 14.79 23.52 -30.96
CA PRO A 371 14.04 22.58 -30.13
C PRO A 371 13.17 23.29 -29.09
N PHE A 372 12.04 22.67 -28.72
CA PHE A 372 11.16 23.22 -27.69
C PHE A 372 11.86 23.22 -26.32
N LEU A 373 12.08 24.40 -25.75
CA LEU A 373 12.81 24.60 -24.48
C LEU A 373 11.95 24.74 -23.22
N PRO A 374 10.72 25.29 -23.26
CA PRO A 374 9.96 25.56 -22.05
C PRO A 374 9.72 24.31 -21.21
N SER A 375 9.89 24.45 -19.89
CA SER A 375 9.54 23.40 -18.94
C SER A 375 8.04 23.42 -18.67
N ILE A 376 7.36 22.33 -19.02
CA ILE A 376 5.95 22.14 -18.72
C ILE A 376 5.84 21.19 -17.52
N PRO A 377 5.04 21.52 -16.49
CA PRO A 377 4.79 20.63 -15.36
C PRO A 377 4.52 19.21 -15.82
N GLU A 378 5.06 18.23 -15.13
CA GLU A 378 4.81 16.83 -15.44
C GLU A 378 3.44 16.39 -14.95
N PRO A 379 2.80 15.39 -15.58
CA PRO A 379 1.59 14.81 -15.04
C PRO A 379 2.00 14.11 -13.74
N VAL A 380 1.30 14.39 -12.64
CA VAL A 380 1.49 13.63 -11.40
C VAL A 380 1.22 12.17 -11.71
N GLU A 381 2.27 11.35 -11.67
CA GLU A 381 2.13 9.91 -11.87
C GLU A 381 1.34 9.37 -10.69
N LYS A 382 0.10 8.93 -10.95
CA LYS A 382 -0.72 8.27 -9.92
C LYS A 382 0.06 7.07 -9.39
N LYS A 383 0.28 7.05 -8.09
CA LYS A 383 0.90 5.97 -7.33
C LYS A 383 0.06 5.73 -6.09
N ILE A 384 0.07 4.49 -5.65
CA ILE A 384 -0.48 4.12 -4.35
C ILE A 384 0.62 3.39 -3.57
N ASP A 385 0.80 3.79 -2.33
CA ASP A 385 1.52 3.00 -1.35
C ASP A 385 0.50 2.17 -0.57
N ALA A 386 0.80 0.91 -0.31
CA ALA A 386 -0.04 0.07 0.52
C ALA A 386 0.81 -0.63 1.59
N THR A 387 0.29 -0.64 2.80
CA THR A 387 0.86 -1.40 3.92
C THR A 387 -0.17 -2.42 4.37
N ALA A 388 0.31 -3.60 4.78
CA ALA A 388 -0.56 -4.65 5.31
C ALA A 388 0.14 -5.35 6.48
N SER A 389 -0.62 -5.67 7.51
CA SER A 389 -0.14 -6.35 8.71
C SER A 389 -1.13 -7.40 9.15
N SER A 390 -0.66 -8.64 9.24
CA SER A 390 -1.48 -9.75 9.69
C SER A 390 -1.53 -9.82 11.22
N LYS A 391 -2.71 -10.10 11.76
CA LYS A 391 -2.91 -10.28 13.20
C LYS A 391 -3.86 -11.43 13.49
N CYS A 392 -3.71 -12.05 14.65
CA CYS A 392 -4.74 -12.90 15.20
C CYS A 392 -5.58 -12.08 16.18
N LEU A 393 -6.90 -12.09 16.02
CA LEU A 393 -7.84 -11.49 16.96
C LEU A 393 -8.98 -12.47 17.23
N LYS A 394 -9.22 -12.77 18.51
CA LYS A 394 -10.31 -13.67 18.97
C LYS A 394 -10.34 -15.01 18.20
N ASN A 395 -9.18 -15.65 18.07
CA ASN A 395 -9.02 -16.92 17.35
C ASN A 395 -9.34 -16.86 15.84
N ALA A 396 -9.28 -15.68 15.22
CA ALA A 396 -9.41 -15.55 13.76
C ALA A 396 -8.21 -14.80 13.17
N PRO A 397 -7.72 -15.22 11.99
CA PRO A 397 -6.68 -14.50 11.25
C PRO A 397 -7.28 -13.30 10.49
N TRP A 398 -6.73 -12.12 10.74
CA TRP A 398 -7.10 -10.85 10.10
C TRP A 398 -5.90 -10.21 9.41
N LEU A 399 -6.16 -9.39 8.40
CA LEU A 399 -5.20 -8.53 7.73
C LEU A 399 -5.67 -7.08 7.85
N ASP A 400 -4.91 -6.27 8.57
CA ASP A 400 -5.06 -4.81 8.55
C ASP A 400 -4.36 -4.27 7.31
N TYR A 401 -4.98 -3.34 6.61
CA TYR A 401 -4.38 -2.69 5.45
C TYR A 401 -4.62 -1.19 5.48
N ASN A 402 -3.68 -0.46 4.88
CA ASN A 402 -3.79 0.98 4.66
C ASN A 402 -3.22 1.33 3.29
N VAL A 403 -4.02 2.03 2.48
CA VAL A 403 -3.71 2.47 1.12
C VAL A 403 -3.60 3.98 1.10
N THR A 404 -2.47 4.50 0.63
CA THR A 404 -2.16 5.92 0.56
C THR A 404 -1.86 6.32 -0.89
N PRO A 405 -2.84 6.92 -1.61
CA PRO A 405 -2.60 7.45 -2.93
C PRO A 405 -1.83 8.77 -2.87
N ASN A 406 -1.00 9.04 -3.88
CA ASN A 406 -0.34 10.34 -4.06
C ASN A 406 -1.21 11.37 -4.83
N TYR A 407 -2.50 11.09 -4.98
CA TYR A 407 -3.47 11.87 -5.73
C TYR A 407 -4.80 11.92 -4.95
N ASP A 408 -5.68 12.85 -5.32
CA ASP A 408 -7.02 12.92 -4.74
C ASP A 408 -7.85 11.71 -5.16
N ALA A 409 -8.09 10.81 -4.20
CA ALA A 409 -8.87 9.59 -4.36
C ALA A 409 -10.24 9.68 -3.66
N THR A 410 -10.76 10.90 -3.47
CA THR A 410 -12.07 11.11 -2.84
C THR A 410 -13.16 10.35 -3.60
N GLY A 411 -13.84 9.43 -2.92
CA GLY A 411 -14.89 8.59 -3.49
C GLY A 411 -14.39 7.32 -4.22
N GLU A 412 -13.08 7.11 -4.34
CA GLU A 412 -12.54 5.84 -4.84
C GLU A 412 -12.62 4.74 -3.76
N THR A 413 -12.70 3.48 -4.21
CA THR A 413 -12.67 2.29 -3.34
C THR A 413 -11.56 1.36 -3.78
N ALA A 414 -10.97 0.63 -2.83
CA ALA A 414 -9.91 -0.32 -3.09
C ALA A 414 -10.46 -1.69 -3.51
N LYS A 415 -9.70 -2.36 -4.37
CA LYS A 415 -9.78 -3.80 -4.65
C LYS A 415 -8.56 -4.48 -4.05
N ILE A 416 -8.75 -5.59 -3.33
CA ILE A 416 -7.67 -6.43 -2.80
C ILE A 416 -7.79 -7.84 -3.39
N GLU A 417 -6.74 -8.30 -4.05
CA GLU A 417 -6.63 -9.67 -4.56
C GLU A 417 -5.64 -10.44 -3.69
N TRP A 418 -6.06 -11.57 -3.13
CA TRP A 418 -5.22 -12.45 -2.32
C TRP A 418 -4.50 -13.42 -3.23
N ILE A 419 -3.17 -13.43 -3.18
CA ILE A 419 -2.32 -14.18 -4.12
C ILE A 419 -1.47 -15.14 -3.31
N ASN A 420 -1.50 -16.43 -3.64
CA ASN A 420 -0.67 -17.42 -2.98
C ASN A 420 0.81 -17.33 -3.41
N SER A 421 1.68 -18.12 -2.79
CA SER A 421 3.12 -18.13 -3.08
C SER A 421 3.48 -18.54 -4.52
N GLU A 422 2.57 -19.22 -5.23
CA GLU A 422 2.71 -19.62 -6.64
C GLU A 422 2.22 -18.52 -7.63
N GLY A 423 1.70 -17.40 -7.13
CA GLY A 423 1.19 -16.30 -7.95
C GLY A 423 -0.27 -16.44 -8.38
N LYS A 424 -1.01 -17.43 -7.86
CA LYS A 424 -2.43 -17.64 -8.17
C LYS A 424 -3.33 -16.77 -7.29
N VAL A 425 -4.29 -16.08 -7.90
CA VAL A 425 -5.34 -15.33 -7.17
C VAL A 425 -6.32 -16.33 -6.53
N ILE A 426 -6.50 -16.23 -5.22
CA ILE A 426 -7.34 -17.11 -4.39
C ILE A 426 -8.72 -16.48 -4.14
N GLN A 427 -8.76 -15.18 -3.86
CA GLN A 427 -9.97 -14.40 -3.60
C GLN A 427 -9.75 -12.94 -4.02
N GLU A 428 -10.85 -12.26 -4.36
CA GLU A 428 -10.88 -10.82 -4.61
C GLU A 428 -11.94 -10.16 -3.73
N ASP A 429 -11.58 -9.07 -3.08
CA ASP A 429 -12.47 -8.21 -2.30
C ASP A 429 -12.53 -6.83 -2.97
N ASN A 430 -13.73 -6.35 -3.30
CA ASN A 430 -13.96 -5.13 -4.06
C ASN A 430 -14.75 -4.10 -3.24
N GLY A 431 -14.66 -2.82 -3.60
CA GLY A 431 -15.45 -1.78 -2.94
C GLY A 431 -14.98 -1.46 -1.52
N LEU A 432 -13.72 -1.74 -1.21
CA LEU A 432 -13.17 -1.60 0.13
C LEU A 432 -12.82 -0.13 0.45
N PRO A 433 -12.92 0.32 1.70
CA PRO A 433 -12.33 1.59 2.11
C PRO A 433 -10.80 1.55 1.96
N LEU A 434 -10.14 2.72 1.91
CA LEU A 434 -8.67 2.79 1.78
C LEU A 434 -7.91 2.27 3.01
N THR A 435 -8.56 2.22 4.16
CA THR A 435 -8.03 1.63 5.39
C THR A 435 -9.08 0.70 5.98
N GLY A 436 -8.67 -0.49 6.40
CA GLY A 436 -9.60 -1.45 6.96
C GLY A 436 -8.93 -2.73 7.47
N SER A 437 -9.77 -3.68 7.86
CA SER A 437 -9.37 -5.02 8.28
C SER A 437 -10.21 -6.06 7.52
N LEU A 438 -9.56 -7.08 6.99
CA LEU A 438 -10.20 -8.22 6.32
C LEU A 438 -9.90 -9.51 7.05
N LEU A 439 -10.84 -10.45 7.06
CA LEU A 439 -10.54 -11.83 7.42
C LEU A 439 -9.70 -12.45 6.30
N PHE A 440 -8.74 -13.31 6.66
CA PHE A 440 -8.09 -14.14 5.66
C PHE A 440 -9.14 -15.01 4.94
N PRO A 441 -9.06 -15.16 3.60
CA PRO A 441 -9.97 -16.03 2.85
C PRO A 441 -10.08 -17.41 3.49
N GLY A 442 -11.31 -17.92 3.68
CA GLY A 442 -11.58 -19.19 4.37
C GLY A 442 -11.72 -19.10 5.89
N ALA A 443 -11.45 -17.94 6.51
CA ALA A 443 -11.77 -17.71 7.92
C ALA A 443 -13.20 -17.18 8.10
N SER A 444 -13.81 -17.42 9.26
CA SER A 444 -15.11 -16.85 9.64
C SER A 444 -15.18 -16.62 11.14
N VAL A 445 -16.03 -15.67 11.55
CA VAL A 445 -16.24 -15.33 12.97
C VAL A 445 -17.72 -15.36 13.35
N ASP A 446 -18.00 -15.61 14.63
CA ASP A 446 -19.33 -15.48 15.22
C ASP A 446 -19.71 -13.99 15.45
N ILE A 447 -20.91 -13.76 15.99
CA ILE A 447 -21.42 -12.41 16.31
C ILE A 447 -20.55 -11.64 17.31
N ASN A 448 -19.76 -12.34 18.13
CA ASN A 448 -18.85 -11.77 19.10
C ASN A 448 -17.43 -11.59 18.53
N GLY A 449 -17.21 -11.96 17.27
CA GLY A 449 -15.92 -11.90 16.58
C GLY A 449 -14.99 -13.08 16.87
N ASN A 450 -15.47 -14.16 17.49
CA ASN A 450 -14.67 -15.36 17.74
C ASN A 450 -14.56 -16.22 16.47
N GLY A 451 -13.37 -16.72 16.16
CA GLY A 451 -13.13 -17.61 15.03
C GLY A 451 -13.94 -18.91 15.09
N ILE A 452 -14.66 -19.20 14.02
CA ILE A 452 -15.50 -20.41 13.84
C ILE A 452 -15.16 -21.19 12.55
N ALA A 453 -14.27 -20.68 11.70
CA ALA A 453 -13.70 -21.39 10.56
C ALA A 453 -12.29 -20.85 10.26
N TRP A 454 -11.43 -21.68 9.67
CA TRP A 454 -10.04 -21.35 9.40
C TRP A 454 -9.59 -21.82 8.01
N PRO A 455 -8.69 -21.08 7.33
CA PRO A 455 -8.25 -21.43 5.98
C PRO A 455 -7.49 -22.76 5.97
N GLY A 456 -7.86 -23.67 5.07
CA GLY A 456 -7.26 -25.00 4.95
C GLY A 456 -7.87 -26.06 5.88
N TYR A 457 -9.01 -25.80 6.51
CA TYR A 457 -9.66 -26.76 7.43
C TYR A 457 -11.13 -26.96 7.11
N LYS A 458 -11.61 -28.19 7.33
CA LYS A 458 -13.04 -28.54 7.25
C LYS A 458 -13.49 -29.29 8.48
N GLN A 459 -14.80 -29.30 8.71
CA GLN A 459 -15.42 -30.16 9.73
C GLN A 459 -15.65 -31.56 9.17
N ASP A 460 -15.25 -32.56 9.95
CA ASP A 460 -15.56 -33.97 9.77
C ASP A 460 -16.22 -34.48 11.07
N GLY A 461 -17.57 -34.44 11.09
CA GLY A 461 -18.35 -34.58 12.33
C GLY A 461 -18.04 -33.44 13.32
N ASP A 462 -17.78 -33.79 14.58
CA ASP A 462 -17.42 -32.83 15.65
C ASP A 462 -15.93 -32.42 15.64
N LYS A 463 -15.16 -32.85 14.63
CA LYS A 463 -13.71 -32.61 14.56
C LYS A 463 -13.36 -31.71 13.40
N TRP A 464 -12.34 -30.89 13.61
CA TRP A 464 -11.68 -30.17 12.53
C TRP A 464 -10.51 -30.98 11.99
N VAL A 465 -10.46 -31.12 10.67
CA VAL A 465 -9.37 -31.79 9.95
C VAL A 465 -8.81 -30.85 8.88
N GLU A 466 -7.51 -30.94 8.62
CA GLU A 466 -6.88 -30.18 7.55
C GLU A 466 -7.38 -30.68 6.19
N ASP A 467 -7.78 -29.75 5.33
CA ASP A 467 -8.21 -30.04 3.96
C ASP A 467 -7.16 -29.54 2.96
N PRO A 468 -6.28 -30.41 2.45
CA PRO A 468 -5.26 -30.01 1.49
C PRO A 468 -5.85 -29.57 0.13
N THR A 469 -7.15 -29.81 -0.11
CA THR A 469 -7.84 -29.37 -1.33
C THR A 469 -8.47 -27.98 -1.20
N ASP A 470 -8.54 -27.42 0.02
CA ASP A 470 -9.00 -26.05 0.22
C ASP A 470 -7.96 -25.06 -0.29
N ARG A 471 -8.31 -24.39 -1.40
CA ARG A 471 -7.48 -23.36 -2.03
C ARG A 471 -7.06 -22.25 -1.06
N ASN A 472 -7.87 -21.94 -0.05
CA ASN A 472 -7.59 -20.88 0.91
C ASN A 472 -6.42 -21.23 1.84
N GLY A 473 -6.19 -22.53 2.09
CA GLY A 473 -5.04 -23.00 2.85
C GLY A 473 -3.70 -22.59 2.23
N SER A 474 -3.64 -22.38 0.91
CA SER A 474 -2.42 -21.95 0.22
C SER A 474 -1.90 -20.57 0.66
N LEU A 475 -2.77 -19.69 1.18
CA LEU A 475 -2.40 -18.37 1.72
C LEU A 475 -1.66 -18.46 3.07
N ARG A 476 -1.61 -19.65 3.68
CA ARG A 476 -0.82 -19.90 4.91
C ARG A 476 0.67 -20.07 4.64
N THR A 477 1.06 -20.23 3.39
CA THR A 477 2.44 -20.51 2.99
C THR A 477 3.25 -19.22 2.87
N ASP A 478 4.52 -19.26 3.28
CA ASP A 478 5.43 -18.13 3.10
C ASP A 478 5.53 -17.73 1.62
N GLY A 479 5.49 -16.41 1.36
CA GLY A 479 5.50 -15.84 0.02
C GLY A 479 4.12 -15.46 -0.52
N ALA A 480 3.04 -15.64 0.25
CA ALA A 480 1.73 -15.07 -0.05
C ALA A 480 1.77 -13.53 -0.12
N LYS A 481 0.91 -12.95 -0.95
CA LYS A 481 0.87 -11.52 -1.23
C LYS A 481 -0.57 -11.04 -1.36
N ILE A 482 -0.76 -9.74 -1.28
CA ILE A 482 -1.97 -9.08 -1.80
C ILE A 482 -1.60 -8.15 -2.94
N ARG A 483 -2.47 -8.04 -3.95
CA ARG A 483 -2.45 -6.92 -4.90
C ARG A 483 -3.56 -5.95 -4.52
N VAL A 484 -3.18 -4.74 -4.19
CA VAL A 484 -4.10 -3.64 -3.87
C VAL A 484 -4.26 -2.78 -5.11
N THR A 485 -5.49 -2.48 -5.52
CA THR A 485 -5.79 -1.68 -6.72
C THR A 485 -6.73 -0.53 -6.37
N LEU A 486 -6.35 0.68 -6.78
CA LEU A 486 -7.20 1.88 -6.81
C LEU A 486 -7.26 2.38 -8.26
N SER A 487 -6.10 2.83 -8.76
CA SER A 487 -5.66 3.03 -10.15
C SER A 487 -4.41 3.94 -10.10
N PRO A 488 -3.18 3.40 -9.95
CA PRO A 488 -2.73 2.05 -10.31
C PRO A 488 -2.88 1.00 -9.19
N SER A 489 -2.22 -0.16 -9.37
CA SER A 489 -2.13 -1.23 -8.37
C SER A 489 -0.71 -1.35 -7.78
N THR A 490 -0.60 -1.87 -6.57
CA THR A 490 0.67 -2.23 -5.91
C THR A 490 0.57 -3.60 -5.25
N VAL A 491 1.71 -4.27 -5.01
CA VAL A 491 1.76 -5.61 -4.40
C VAL A 491 2.43 -5.52 -3.03
N VAL A 492 1.78 -6.09 -2.01
CA VAL A 492 2.28 -6.14 -0.63
C VAL A 492 2.46 -7.60 -0.24
N ASN A 493 3.65 -7.96 0.25
CA ASN A 493 3.86 -9.30 0.82
C ASN A 493 3.13 -9.40 2.16
N ILE A 494 2.49 -10.54 2.41
CA ILE A 494 1.80 -10.81 3.66
C ILE A 494 2.29 -12.13 4.25
N THR A 495 2.17 -12.29 5.56
CA THR A 495 2.44 -13.54 6.26
C THR A 495 1.19 -14.00 6.98
N PHE A 496 0.91 -15.29 7.02
CA PHE A 496 -0.20 -15.78 7.81
C PHE A 496 0.14 -15.67 9.31
N PRO A 497 -0.78 -15.16 10.15
CA PRO A 497 -0.45 -14.94 11.56
C PRO A 497 -0.24 -16.28 12.28
N ALA A 498 0.88 -16.39 13.00
CA ALA A 498 1.21 -17.58 13.78
C ALA A 498 0.18 -17.78 14.91
N THR A 499 -0.10 -19.03 15.24
CA THR A 499 -0.95 -19.37 16.39
C THR A 499 -0.20 -19.07 17.69
N THR A 500 -0.89 -18.49 18.67
CA THR A 500 -0.36 -18.26 20.03
C THR A 500 -1.25 -18.93 21.08
N THR A 501 -0.82 -18.91 22.34
CA THR A 501 -1.64 -19.40 23.46
C THR A 501 -2.90 -18.57 23.71
N SER A 502 -2.86 -17.28 23.37
CA SER A 502 -3.98 -16.34 23.56
C SER A 502 -4.85 -16.17 22.31
N CYS A 503 -4.38 -16.61 21.13
CA CYS A 503 -5.12 -16.47 19.89
C CYS A 503 -4.77 -17.58 18.90
N ARG A 504 -5.76 -18.43 18.60
CA ARG A 504 -5.61 -19.58 17.70
C ARG A 504 -5.97 -19.24 16.26
N THR A 505 -5.02 -19.34 15.34
CA THR A 505 -5.27 -19.13 13.88
C THR A 505 -5.54 -20.43 13.13
N THR A 506 -5.68 -21.52 13.88
CA THR A 506 -6.08 -22.86 13.44
C THR A 506 -7.15 -23.40 14.40
N PRO A 507 -7.97 -24.38 14.00
CA PRO A 507 -8.99 -24.93 14.86
C PRO A 507 -8.40 -25.46 16.18
N PRO A 508 -9.06 -25.24 17.32
CA PRO A 508 -8.61 -25.82 18.59
C PRO A 508 -8.66 -27.35 18.50
N PRO A 509 -7.66 -28.07 19.06
CA PRO A 509 -7.66 -29.52 19.05
C PRO A 509 -8.90 -30.06 19.79
N SER A 510 -9.62 -30.98 19.16
CA SER A 510 -10.81 -31.62 19.74
C SER A 510 -10.39 -32.52 20.91
N THR A 511 -10.33 -31.97 22.12
CA THR A 511 -10.25 -32.75 23.36
C THR A 511 -11.66 -32.84 23.94
N PRO A 512 -12.27 -34.03 24.07
CA PRO A 512 -13.49 -34.17 24.83
C PRO A 512 -13.19 -33.82 26.31
N LEU A 513 -14.12 -33.13 26.97
CA LEU A 513 -14.01 -32.78 28.38
C LEU A 513 -13.75 -34.06 29.22
N PRO A 514 -12.68 -34.10 30.03
CA PRO A 514 -12.14 -35.35 30.55
C PRO A 514 -12.86 -35.90 31.80
N VAL A 515 -13.73 -35.14 32.48
CA VAL A 515 -14.68 -35.68 33.46
C VAL A 515 -15.97 -34.88 33.55
N THR A 516 -17.12 -35.55 33.73
CA THR A 516 -18.43 -34.91 33.94
C THR A 516 -19.03 -35.36 35.28
N LEU A 517 -19.54 -34.40 36.07
CA LEU A 517 -20.21 -34.65 37.34
C LEU A 517 -21.73 -34.67 37.19
N ALA A 518 -22.40 -35.67 37.77
CA ALA A 518 -23.86 -35.66 37.94
C ALA A 518 -24.28 -34.60 38.98
N PHE A 519 -23.53 -34.52 40.08
CA PHE A 519 -23.72 -33.52 41.11
C PHE A 519 -22.47 -33.38 41.99
N PHE A 520 -22.39 -32.26 42.69
CA PHE A 520 -21.50 -32.01 43.81
C PHE A 520 -22.29 -31.26 44.89
N ALA A 521 -22.28 -31.78 46.11
CA ALA A 521 -23.04 -31.28 47.25
C ALA A 521 -22.18 -31.27 48.51
N VAL A 522 -22.47 -30.33 49.41
CA VAL A 522 -21.80 -30.19 50.71
C VAL A 522 -22.86 -29.90 51.77
N GLN A 523 -22.78 -30.58 52.90
CA GLN A 523 -23.71 -30.43 54.02
C GLN A 523 -23.00 -30.43 55.37
N ASN A 524 -23.59 -29.77 56.37
CA ASN A 524 -23.08 -29.79 57.73
C ASN A 524 -23.56 -31.07 58.42
N VAL A 525 -22.63 -31.89 58.89
CA VAL A 525 -22.92 -33.10 59.69
C VAL A 525 -21.99 -33.07 60.90
N ASN A 526 -22.58 -33.05 62.11
CA ASN A 526 -21.83 -33.02 63.37
C ASN A 526 -20.73 -31.95 63.38
N CYS A 527 -21.12 -30.71 63.07
CA CYS A 527 -20.28 -29.51 62.98
C CYS A 527 -19.28 -29.48 61.82
N ASN A 528 -19.12 -30.59 61.10
CA ASN A 528 -18.14 -30.76 60.04
C ASN A 528 -18.78 -30.68 58.65
N ALA A 529 -17.97 -30.48 57.62
CA ALA A 529 -18.48 -30.47 56.24
C ALA A 529 -18.36 -31.87 55.64
N GLU A 530 -19.49 -32.47 55.28
CA GLU A 530 -19.54 -33.68 54.46
C GLU A 530 -19.77 -33.28 53.00
N LEU A 531 -18.83 -33.66 52.14
CA LEU A 531 -18.87 -33.45 50.70
C LEU A 531 -19.22 -34.76 49.98
N LYS A 532 -20.09 -34.70 48.98
CA LYS A 532 -20.48 -35.85 48.14
C LYS A 532 -20.58 -35.43 46.68
N TRP A 533 -20.03 -36.23 45.77
CA TRP A 533 -20.19 -36.06 44.32
C TRP A 533 -20.33 -37.38 43.61
N LYS A 534 -20.92 -37.32 42.42
CA LYS A 534 -21.09 -38.46 41.53
C LYS A 534 -20.56 -38.12 40.14
N VAL A 535 -19.80 -39.03 39.56
CA VAL A 535 -19.24 -38.94 38.21
C VAL A 535 -20.17 -39.65 37.23
N THR A 536 -20.45 -39.03 36.08
CA THR A 536 -21.20 -39.67 34.98
C THR A 536 -20.27 -40.25 33.93
N GLU A 537 -19.20 -39.54 33.58
CA GLU A 537 -18.20 -39.96 32.60
C GLU A 537 -16.82 -39.47 33.03
N ALA A 538 -15.79 -40.27 32.78
CA ALA A 538 -14.39 -39.91 33.00
C ALA A 538 -13.52 -40.56 31.91
N ARG A 539 -12.63 -39.78 31.28
CA ARG A 539 -11.65 -40.23 30.29
C ARG A 539 -10.34 -39.49 30.52
N ASN A 540 -9.22 -40.22 30.57
CA ASN A 540 -7.90 -39.63 30.86
C ASN A 540 -7.90 -38.80 32.17
N PHE A 541 -8.71 -39.21 33.15
CA PHE A 541 -8.91 -38.50 34.39
C PHE A 541 -8.04 -39.11 35.50
N SER A 542 -7.37 -38.27 36.29
CA SER A 542 -6.42 -38.72 37.31
C SER A 542 -7.03 -38.72 38.70
N HIS A 543 -7.48 -37.56 39.19
CA HIS A 543 -7.94 -37.42 40.57
C HIS A 543 -8.72 -36.12 40.82
N PHE A 544 -9.41 -36.07 41.95
CA PHE A 544 -10.01 -34.86 42.50
C PHE A 544 -9.09 -34.24 43.55
N GLU A 545 -8.90 -32.92 43.48
CA GLU A 545 -8.40 -32.12 44.59
C GLU A 545 -9.59 -31.39 45.23
N VAL A 546 -9.88 -31.71 46.50
CA VAL A 546 -10.91 -31.02 47.27
C VAL A 546 -10.31 -29.75 47.82
N GLU A 547 -10.90 -28.61 47.47
CA GLU A 547 -10.44 -27.31 47.92
C GLU A 547 -11.48 -26.63 48.80
N ARG A 548 -11.01 -26.00 49.88
CA ARG A 548 -11.79 -25.21 50.83
C ARG A 548 -11.38 -23.75 50.81
N SER A 549 -12.34 -22.84 50.89
CA SER A 549 -12.13 -21.41 51.08
C SER A 549 -12.97 -20.85 52.23
N PRO A 550 -12.41 -19.98 53.09
CA PRO A 550 -13.17 -19.24 54.10
C PRO A 550 -13.89 -17.99 53.55
N ASP A 551 -13.58 -17.55 52.33
CA ASP A 551 -13.99 -16.25 51.77
C ASP A 551 -14.48 -16.34 50.30
N ALA A 552 -14.57 -17.55 49.74
CA ALA A 552 -14.84 -17.87 48.34
C ALA A 552 -13.81 -17.32 47.33
N LYS A 553 -12.66 -16.81 47.79
CA LYS A 553 -11.60 -16.23 46.96
C LYS A 553 -10.30 -17.02 47.06
N THR A 554 -9.87 -17.28 48.29
CA THR A 554 -8.62 -17.99 48.57
C THR A 554 -8.95 -19.44 48.90
N TYR A 555 -8.60 -20.36 48.00
CA TYR A 555 -8.84 -21.79 48.16
C TYR A 555 -7.57 -22.52 48.57
N GLN A 556 -7.71 -23.48 49.48
CA GLN A 556 -6.65 -24.34 49.99
C GLN A 556 -7.04 -25.79 49.73
N MET A 557 -6.14 -26.59 49.19
CA MET A 557 -6.35 -28.03 49.05
C MET A 557 -6.43 -28.66 50.44
N VAL A 558 -7.51 -29.40 50.70
CA VAL A 558 -7.75 -30.14 51.95
C VAL A 558 -7.69 -31.65 51.77
N ALA A 559 -7.86 -32.15 50.54
CA ALA A 559 -7.67 -33.55 50.22
C ALA A 559 -7.38 -33.78 48.73
N ARG A 560 -6.73 -34.91 48.45
CA ARG A 560 -6.54 -35.47 47.10
C ARG A 560 -7.16 -36.87 47.05
N ILE A 561 -8.06 -37.11 46.12
CA ILE A 561 -8.84 -38.35 46.03
C ILE A 561 -8.66 -38.92 44.63
N GLY A 562 -7.97 -40.06 44.55
CA GLY A 562 -7.71 -40.76 43.29
C GLY A 562 -9.02 -41.20 42.60
N TYR A 563 -9.01 -41.16 41.28
CA TYR A 563 -10.09 -41.73 40.49
C TYR A 563 -10.05 -43.27 40.54
N ASP A 564 -11.22 -43.88 40.68
CA ASP A 564 -11.43 -45.32 40.58
C ASP A 564 -12.57 -45.56 39.57
N ALA A 565 -12.26 -46.26 38.49
CA ALA A 565 -13.21 -46.56 37.42
C ALA A 565 -14.40 -47.42 37.88
N ASN A 566 -14.26 -48.17 38.98
CA ASN A 566 -15.34 -48.98 39.54
C ASN A 566 -16.23 -48.20 40.53
N LYS A 567 -15.93 -46.92 40.77
CA LYS A 567 -16.60 -46.07 41.76
C LYS A 567 -17.26 -44.87 41.10
N ALA A 568 -18.59 -44.86 41.11
CA ALA A 568 -19.38 -43.74 40.57
C ALA A 568 -19.57 -42.59 41.57
N THR A 569 -19.57 -42.87 42.88
CA THR A 569 -19.89 -41.89 43.93
C THR A 569 -18.74 -41.77 44.91
N TYR A 570 -18.37 -40.54 45.24
CA TYR A 570 -17.28 -40.19 46.14
C TYR A 570 -17.78 -39.33 47.29
N SER A 571 -17.07 -39.39 48.40
CA SER A 571 -17.37 -38.59 49.59
C SER A 571 -16.09 -38.21 50.32
N PHE A 572 -16.10 -37.05 50.97
CA PHE A 572 -15.02 -36.56 51.81
C PHE A 572 -15.58 -35.81 53.02
N ASN A 573 -15.04 -36.09 54.22
CA ASN A 573 -15.42 -35.43 55.45
C ASN A 573 -14.30 -34.49 55.90
N ASP A 574 -14.55 -33.19 55.86
CA ASP A 574 -13.61 -32.17 56.36
C ASP A 574 -13.96 -31.82 57.82
N THR A 575 -13.13 -32.31 58.75
CA THR A 575 -13.44 -32.31 60.20
C THR A 575 -12.68 -31.34 61.13
N PRO A 576 -12.01 -30.26 60.70
CA PRO A 576 -11.34 -29.35 61.64
C PRO A 576 -12.33 -28.49 62.44
N PHE A 577 -13.58 -28.41 61.99
CA PHE A 577 -14.62 -27.55 62.58
C PHE A 577 -15.14 -28.04 63.94
N SER A 578 -14.89 -29.31 64.28
CA SER A 578 -15.18 -29.83 65.61
C SER A 578 -14.23 -29.32 66.69
N SER A 579 -13.10 -28.67 66.33
CA SER A 579 -12.14 -28.13 67.31
C SER A 579 -12.55 -26.76 67.88
N GLU A 580 -12.24 -26.52 69.17
CA GLU A 580 -12.62 -25.31 69.94
C GLU A 580 -12.15 -23.98 69.32
N SER A 581 -11.09 -24.02 68.50
CA SER A 581 -10.46 -22.82 67.92
C SER A 581 -11.04 -22.37 66.58
N VAL A 582 -11.96 -23.13 65.97
CA VAL A 582 -12.47 -22.83 64.63
C VAL A 582 -13.80 -22.05 64.69
N PRO A 583 -13.86 -20.81 64.16
CA PRO A 583 -15.03 -19.96 64.25
C PRO A 583 -16.19 -20.43 63.38
N VAL A 584 -17.42 -20.26 63.88
CA VAL A 584 -18.66 -20.53 63.15
C VAL A 584 -18.79 -19.55 61.99
N LYS A 585 -18.72 -20.03 60.75
CA LYS A 585 -18.97 -19.23 59.55
C LYS A 585 -19.30 -20.10 58.34
N THR A 586 -19.64 -19.46 57.24
CA THR A 586 -19.81 -20.11 55.94
C THR A 586 -18.45 -20.44 55.35
N TYR A 587 -18.26 -21.70 54.97
CA TYR A 587 -17.12 -22.22 54.22
C TYR A 587 -17.58 -22.61 52.82
N TYR A 588 -16.69 -22.44 51.84
CA TYR A 588 -16.93 -22.72 50.43
C TYR A 588 -16.03 -23.85 49.97
N TYR A 589 -16.55 -24.73 49.15
CA TYR A 589 -15.84 -25.87 48.60
C TYR A 589 -16.02 -25.95 47.10
N ARG A 590 -14.99 -26.43 46.43
CA ARG A 590 -15.02 -26.84 45.02
C ARG A 590 -14.12 -28.05 44.84
N LEU A 591 -14.38 -28.81 43.77
CA LEU A 591 -13.47 -29.85 43.29
C LEU A 591 -12.64 -29.25 42.18
N LYS A 592 -11.32 -29.39 42.25
CA LYS A 592 -10.44 -29.27 41.11
C LYS A 592 -10.25 -30.66 40.52
N GLN A 593 -10.71 -30.83 39.29
CA GLN A 593 -10.78 -32.07 38.56
C GLN A 593 -9.52 -32.16 37.71
N VAL A 594 -8.57 -33.03 38.05
CA VAL A 594 -7.23 -33.08 37.43
C VAL A 594 -7.12 -34.31 36.53
N ASP A 595 -6.62 -34.08 35.32
CA ASP A 595 -6.45 -35.09 34.28
C ASP A 595 -5.08 -35.75 34.34
N THR A 596 -4.88 -36.83 33.57
CA THR A 596 -3.60 -37.55 33.49
C THR A 596 -2.49 -36.72 32.86
N ASP A 597 -2.83 -35.65 32.14
CA ASP A 597 -1.90 -34.67 31.54
C ASP A 597 -1.70 -33.40 32.39
N GLU A 598 -2.19 -33.43 33.63
CA GLU A 598 -2.13 -32.33 34.61
C GLU A 598 -3.00 -31.10 34.29
N THR A 599 -3.78 -31.13 33.21
CA THR A 599 -4.84 -30.13 33.00
C THR A 599 -5.97 -30.29 34.01
N PHE A 600 -6.74 -29.22 34.25
CA PHE A 600 -7.81 -29.26 35.25
C PHE A 600 -8.98 -28.32 34.99
N GLU A 601 -10.14 -28.67 35.54
CA GLU A 601 -11.35 -27.84 35.59
C GLU A 601 -11.92 -27.79 37.01
N TYR A 602 -12.60 -26.70 37.38
CA TYR A 602 -13.28 -26.60 38.68
C TYR A 602 -14.76 -26.95 38.58
N SER A 603 -15.28 -27.63 39.61
CA SER A 603 -16.72 -27.77 39.80
C SER A 603 -17.39 -26.45 40.16
N ALA A 604 -18.73 -26.44 40.14
CA ALA A 604 -19.49 -25.40 40.84
C ALA A 604 -19.09 -25.31 42.32
N ILE A 605 -19.08 -24.11 42.87
CA ILE A 605 -18.82 -23.87 44.29
C ILE A 605 -20.06 -24.26 45.10
N ARG A 606 -19.83 -24.91 46.25
CA ARG A 606 -20.85 -25.24 47.24
C ARG A 606 -20.47 -24.65 48.59
N SER A 607 -21.42 -24.04 49.26
CA SER A 607 -21.21 -23.44 50.58
C SER A 607 -21.90 -24.25 51.67
N VAL A 608 -21.33 -24.20 52.87
CA VAL A 608 -21.89 -24.81 54.07
C VAL A 608 -21.51 -23.95 55.27
N GLN A 609 -22.46 -23.70 56.17
CA GLN A 609 -22.13 -23.16 57.48
C GLN A 609 -21.60 -24.31 58.34
N ALA A 610 -20.31 -24.29 58.68
CA ALA A 610 -19.66 -25.32 59.49
C ALA A 610 -19.20 -24.73 60.84
N GLY A 611 -19.04 -25.58 61.86
CA GLY A 611 -18.72 -25.18 63.24
C GLY A 611 -19.92 -25.00 64.18
N THR A 612 -21.17 -25.14 63.71
CA THR A 612 -22.37 -25.18 64.56
C THR A 612 -22.64 -26.59 65.06
N CYS A 613 -22.42 -26.86 66.35
CA CYS A 613 -22.83 -28.09 67.03
C CYS A 613 -23.93 -27.76 68.05
N ASP A 614 -24.96 -28.59 68.18
CA ASP A 614 -25.88 -28.51 69.34
C ASP A 614 -25.13 -28.65 70.68
N ALA A 615 -23.99 -29.34 70.70
CA ALA A 615 -23.12 -29.50 71.88
C ALA A 615 -22.41 -28.20 72.34
N ARG A 616 -22.26 -27.18 71.48
CA ARG A 616 -21.64 -25.87 71.85
C ARG A 616 -22.60 -24.94 72.60
N LEU A 617 -23.88 -25.30 72.68
CA LEU A 617 -24.94 -24.55 73.35
C LEU A 617 -25.25 -25.07 74.78
N ALA A 618 -24.51 -26.07 75.28
CA ALA A 618 -24.75 -26.65 76.61
C ALA A 618 -23.82 -26.02 77.68
N VAL A 619 -24.43 -25.57 78.79
CA VAL A 619 -23.72 -25.28 80.05
C VAL A 619 -24.21 -26.29 81.07
N ASP A 620 -23.30 -27.12 81.57
CA ASP A 620 -23.58 -28.16 82.55
C ASP A 620 -23.40 -27.64 83.98
N PHE A 621 -24.28 -28.11 84.85
CA PHE A 621 -24.45 -27.64 86.21
C PHE A 621 -24.50 -28.87 87.14
N PHE A 622 -23.40 -29.17 87.85
CA PHE A 622 -23.31 -30.41 88.63
C PHE A 622 -22.44 -30.31 89.90
N PRO A 623 -22.70 -31.13 90.93
CA PRO A 623 -23.91 -31.93 91.08
C PRO A 623 -25.11 -31.02 91.35
N ASN A 624 -26.28 -31.32 90.78
CA ASN A 624 -27.53 -30.66 91.12
C ASN A 624 -28.55 -31.77 91.43
N PRO A 625 -28.94 -31.97 92.70
CA PRO A 625 -28.81 -31.06 93.84
C PRO A 625 -27.39 -30.92 94.43
N SER A 626 -27.01 -29.75 94.95
CA SER A 626 -25.72 -29.47 95.59
C SER A 626 -25.83 -29.33 97.12
N GLN A 627 -24.79 -29.73 97.86
CA GLN A 627 -24.65 -29.44 99.30
C GLN A 627 -23.67 -28.31 99.57
N ASP A 628 -22.39 -28.48 99.23
CA ASP A 628 -21.34 -27.49 99.56
C ASP A 628 -20.87 -26.70 98.35
N GLU A 629 -20.69 -27.37 97.22
CA GLU A 629 -20.22 -26.76 95.97
C GLU A 629 -21.03 -27.20 94.75
N MET A 630 -21.08 -26.31 93.76
CA MET A 630 -21.63 -26.54 92.43
C MET A 630 -20.55 -26.21 91.39
N ASN A 631 -20.34 -27.09 90.43
CA ASN A 631 -19.50 -26.85 89.26
C ASN A 631 -20.36 -26.41 88.08
N VAL A 632 -19.92 -25.35 87.42
CA VAL A 632 -20.46 -24.87 86.15
C VAL A 632 -19.42 -25.18 85.09
N ARG A 633 -19.77 -26.06 84.15
CA ARG A 633 -18.91 -26.39 83.01
C ARG A 633 -19.53 -25.85 81.74
N SER A 634 -18.80 -24.99 81.04
CA SER A 634 -19.23 -24.30 79.83
C SER A 634 -18.24 -24.60 78.72
N PHE A 635 -18.72 -24.80 77.49
CA PHE A 635 -17.86 -24.98 76.33
C PHE A 635 -17.02 -23.72 76.01
N SER A 636 -17.43 -22.56 76.51
CA SER A 636 -16.80 -21.27 76.27
C SER A 636 -16.50 -20.52 77.56
N PRO A 637 -15.46 -19.66 77.60
CA PRO A 637 -15.06 -18.94 78.79
C PRO A 637 -16.23 -18.16 79.40
N VAL A 638 -16.51 -18.45 80.67
CA VAL A 638 -17.62 -17.82 81.39
C VAL A 638 -17.22 -16.39 81.75
N LYS A 639 -17.98 -15.42 81.25
CA LYS A 639 -17.80 -13.99 81.51
C LYS A 639 -18.48 -13.56 82.81
N LYS A 640 -19.59 -14.22 83.17
CA LYS A 640 -20.40 -13.85 84.33
C LYS A 640 -21.19 -15.04 84.85
N ILE A 641 -21.24 -15.22 86.16
CA ILE A 641 -22.18 -16.10 86.86
C ILE A 641 -22.98 -15.27 87.85
N GLU A 642 -24.28 -15.46 87.89
CA GLU A 642 -25.17 -14.89 88.90
C GLU A 642 -26.14 -15.95 89.42
N ILE A 643 -26.35 -16.00 90.73
CA ILE A 643 -27.34 -16.89 91.35
C ILE A 643 -28.39 -16.06 92.05
N PHE A 644 -29.66 -16.38 91.82
CA PHE A 644 -30.83 -15.68 92.35
C PHE A 644 -31.71 -16.63 93.16
N THR A 645 -32.38 -16.13 94.20
CA THR A 645 -33.53 -16.82 94.82
C THR A 645 -34.72 -16.83 93.85
N LEU A 646 -35.76 -17.61 94.15
CA LEU A 646 -36.99 -17.62 93.34
C LEU A 646 -37.74 -16.28 93.35
N GLU A 647 -37.55 -15.46 94.38
CA GLU A 647 -38.09 -14.09 94.47
C GLU A 647 -37.24 -13.07 93.68
N GLY A 648 -36.20 -13.52 92.98
CA GLY A 648 -35.34 -12.67 92.13
C GLY A 648 -34.22 -11.94 92.88
N LYS A 649 -34.00 -12.23 94.17
CA LYS A 649 -32.88 -11.64 94.93
C LYS A 649 -31.57 -12.30 94.53
N ARG A 650 -30.59 -11.52 94.05
CA ARG A 650 -29.24 -12.04 93.73
C ARG A 650 -28.48 -12.39 95.01
N VAL A 651 -28.06 -13.64 95.13
CA VAL A 651 -27.32 -14.18 96.29
C VAL A 651 -25.85 -14.43 95.98
N TYR A 652 -25.49 -14.54 94.69
CA TYR A 652 -24.11 -14.71 94.27
C TYR A 652 -23.87 -14.02 92.93
N GLN A 653 -22.65 -13.51 92.77
CA GLN A 653 -22.16 -12.99 91.50
C GLN A 653 -20.65 -13.21 91.40
N ALA A 654 -20.21 -13.70 90.25
CA ALA A 654 -18.79 -13.76 89.90
C ALA A 654 -18.57 -13.28 88.47
N MET A 655 -17.44 -12.60 88.26
CA MET A 655 -16.89 -12.25 86.95
C MET A 655 -15.46 -12.81 86.91
N PRO A 656 -15.28 -14.04 86.40
CA PRO A 656 -13.96 -14.69 86.35
C PRO A 656 -12.96 -13.82 85.57
N ALA A 657 -11.80 -13.52 86.18
CA ALA A 657 -10.78 -12.66 85.58
C ALA A 657 -9.89 -13.38 84.55
N THR A 658 -9.95 -14.72 84.49
CA THR A 658 -9.20 -15.57 83.57
C THR A 658 -10.15 -16.38 82.69
N VAL A 659 -9.63 -16.85 81.55
CA VAL A 659 -10.34 -17.69 80.57
C VAL A 659 -10.67 -19.05 81.20
N GLN A 660 -11.78 -19.13 81.94
CA GLN A 660 -12.23 -20.34 82.64
C GLN A 660 -13.47 -20.92 81.99
N THR A 661 -13.38 -22.18 81.57
CA THR A 661 -14.49 -23.00 81.05
C THR A 661 -15.14 -23.86 82.13
N GLU A 662 -14.56 -23.89 83.34
CA GLU A 662 -15.10 -24.57 84.50
C GLU A 662 -14.96 -23.70 85.75
N ILE A 663 -16.07 -23.51 86.48
CA ILE A 663 -16.11 -22.65 87.67
C ILE A 663 -16.75 -23.39 88.82
N LYS A 664 -16.04 -23.40 89.95
CA LYS A 664 -16.55 -23.85 91.23
C LYS A 664 -17.24 -22.71 91.96
N VAL A 665 -18.49 -22.92 92.33
CA VAL A 665 -19.26 -22.01 93.17
C VAL A 665 -19.52 -22.68 94.51
N ASN A 666 -18.98 -22.10 95.58
CA ASN A 666 -19.31 -22.52 96.94
C ASN A 666 -20.73 -22.02 97.27
N VAL A 667 -21.63 -22.95 97.57
CA VAL A 667 -23.04 -22.70 97.91
C VAL A 667 -23.36 -23.12 99.34
N GLN A 668 -22.36 -23.50 100.14
CA GLN A 668 -22.53 -23.99 101.51
C GLN A 668 -23.28 -22.98 102.40
N ALA A 669 -23.01 -21.69 102.22
CA ALA A 669 -23.64 -20.60 102.98
C ALA A 669 -25.07 -20.25 102.50
N PHE A 670 -25.58 -20.90 101.45
CA PHE A 670 -26.92 -20.63 100.95
C PHE A 670 -27.94 -21.42 101.79
N ALA A 671 -29.11 -20.82 102.04
CA ALA A 671 -30.22 -21.51 102.67
C ALA A 671 -30.70 -22.68 101.79
N GLN A 672 -31.26 -23.71 102.42
CA GLN A 672 -31.86 -24.84 101.69
C GLN A 672 -33.02 -24.32 100.83
N GLY A 673 -33.05 -24.70 99.54
CA GLY A 673 -34.06 -24.20 98.61
C GLY A 673 -33.63 -24.20 97.15
N MET A 674 -34.51 -23.66 96.30
CA MET A 674 -34.30 -23.56 94.86
C MET A 674 -33.73 -22.20 94.47
N TYR A 675 -32.77 -22.21 93.56
CA TYR A 675 -32.10 -21.04 93.02
C TYR A 675 -32.12 -21.06 91.48
N ILE A 676 -32.02 -19.89 90.86
CA ILE A 676 -31.77 -19.74 89.42
C ILE A 676 -30.31 -19.32 89.22
N VAL A 677 -29.55 -20.14 88.52
CA VAL A 677 -28.17 -19.89 88.13
C VAL A 677 -28.16 -19.39 86.70
N ASN A 678 -27.63 -18.18 86.50
CA ASN A 678 -27.44 -17.55 85.20
C ASN A 678 -25.96 -17.48 84.87
N VAL A 679 -25.58 -17.99 83.70
CA VAL A 679 -24.21 -17.99 83.18
C VAL A 679 -24.19 -17.24 81.86
N VAL A 680 -23.25 -16.32 81.69
CA VAL A 680 -23.02 -15.61 80.42
C VAL A 680 -21.63 -15.98 79.91
N ASN A 681 -21.55 -16.48 78.69
CA ASN A 681 -20.29 -16.75 77.98
C ASN A 681 -20.25 -15.97 76.65
N ALA A 682 -19.42 -16.36 75.68
CA ALA A 682 -19.33 -15.65 74.40
C ALA A 682 -20.54 -15.91 73.47
N GLU A 683 -21.25 -17.02 73.68
CA GLU A 683 -22.33 -17.53 72.82
C GLU A 683 -23.69 -17.05 73.30
N GLY A 684 -23.85 -16.73 74.60
CA GLY A 684 -25.10 -16.19 75.12
C GLY A 684 -25.26 -16.27 76.63
N LYS A 685 -26.50 -16.05 77.09
CA LYS A 685 -26.92 -16.23 78.48
C LYS A 685 -27.67 -17.54 78.63
N TYR A 686 -27.24 -18.37 79.58
CA TYR A 686 -27.82 -19.66 79.91
C TYR A 686 -28.35 -19.63 81.34
N SER A 687 -29.48 -20.27 81.58
CA SER A 687 -30.16 -20.29 82.88
C SER A 687 -30.48 -21.73 83.27
N SER A 688 -30.16 -22.11 84.51
CA SER A 688 -30.53 -23.41 85.07
C SER A 688 -31.04 -23.27 86.50
N LYS A 689 -31.81 -24.26 86.96
CA LYS A 689 -32.29 -24.33 88.34
C LYS A 689 -31.29 -25.11 89.17
N LEU A 690 -30.91 -24.59 90.33
CA LEU A 690 -30.09 -25.29 91.32
C LEU A 690 -30.94 -25.61 92.56
N LEU A 691 -30.94 -26.87 93.01
CA LEU A 691 -31.49 -27.27 94.30
C LEU A 691 -30.35 -27.35 95.33
N LYS A 692 -30.36 -26.46 96.33
CA LYS A 692 -29.49 -26.53 97.51
C LYS A 692 -30.15 -27.42 98.57
N LYS A 693 -29.49 -28.53 98.91
CA LYS A 693 -29.90 -29.44 99.99
C LYS A 693 -29.51 -28.95 101.35
#